data_AF-A0A517Z380-F1
#
_entry.id   AF-A0A517Z380-F1
#
_cell.length_a   1.000
_cell.length_b   1.000
_cell.length_c   1.000
_cell.angle_alpha   90.00
_cell.angle_beta   90.00
_cell.angle_gamma   90.00
#
_symmetry.space_group_name_H-M   'P 1'
#
loop_
_entity.id
_entity.type
_entity.pdbx_description
1 polymer ?
#
loop_
_entity_poly.entity_id
_entity_poly.type
_entity_poly.pdbx_seq_one_letter_code
_entity_poly.pdbx_strand_id
1 'polypeptide(L)'
;MPRRLEAGHTVSHNHGIRSPGHHRHFLLTALQVVILLLAGFSIPLPSALACTTAVLSGRATADGRPILWKNRDAPNPRNEVALLTDGPLRAIAVVNAGSRGSVWMGMNEAGFCIENSLSKDLGDGEKHDGPGNGSLMKRALQHCRTVEDFRQLLEETNETGRSTVANFGVIDAEGGAAMFETAATSFTMFDANDPETAPNGYVVRSNFATTARELPAWPEANQLEEVYSGERYLRACRLIDSADEGGLSLEYVLRHIARDLADPQGSPCTGSVNGPEGALPSIVSTDATISRATTVSAAVFAGVRPGEDPRLTTMWTLLGDPKFSIAVPCWVPIDSVADPLAGEHGAEIGEAARTLRDASVISGTKDITTDLLPGIWQDLWPLEDELLQETNGLLETLRNGGATIDAAVASELTRLHHELAVRAWQAMQTELQEARDARLHPANSPDVASTDGPVAEGTVRVAIYDHSEGKANGPKHLLQFLTPNAGFEAQRVTPEEIRDGVLSEFDVLIMPGGSGSSQSKHLEEAGRKAVRKFVSQGGGYVGICAGSYLASSHYSWSLGLINARVWDRAHWARGNGQVVLQLAPEAIEPLKADAENLEVRYAQGPLLVPDTKPDLPAYEALATFNTEVAKKGAVPGVMCGTHAIVRSIYGQGRVICFSPHPEVPGGPNQVMAAGIRWAAQPDSE
;
A
#
# COMPACT_ATOMS: atom_id res chain seq x y z
N MET A 1 3.45 -30.54 44.10
CA MET A 1 3.74 -31.99 44.29
C MET A 1 2.83 -32.80 43.37
N PRO A 2 3.35 -33.75 42.58
CA PRO A 2 2.61 -34.48 41.55
C PRO A 2 2.18 -35.89 42.00
N ARG A 3 1.21 -36.49 41.30
CA ARG A 3 0.95 -37.95 41.11
C ARG A 3 -0.21 -38.07 40.07
N ARG A 4 -0.05 -38.59 38.84
CA ARG A 4 0.07 -40.01 38.40
C ARG A 4 -0.88 -40.92 39.18
N LEU A 5 -1.68 -41.84 38.63
CA LEU A 5 -1.76 -42.50 37.32
C LEU A 5 -3.05 -43.37 37.34
N GLU A 6 -3.35 -43.97 36.18
CA GLU A 6 -3.90 -45.32 35.99
C GLU A 6 -5.36 -45.56 35.61
N ALA A 7 -5.46 -46.62 34.80
CA ALA A 7 -6.50 -46.97 33.85
C ALA A 7 -7.37 -48.13 34.35
N GLY A 8 -8.46 -48.41 33.63
CA GLY A 8 -9.27 -49.61 33.86
C GLY A 8 -10.30 -49.84 32.75
N HIS A 9 -9.97 -50.74 31.83
CA HIS A 9 -10.85 -51.36 30.84
C HIS A 9 -11.87 -52.31 31.50
N THR A 10 -13.08 -52.40 30.96
CA THR A 10 -13.87 -53.66 30.93
C THR A 10 -14.68 -53.78 29.64
N VAL A 11 -14.65 -55.00 29.10
CA VAL A 11 -15.21 -55.51 27.85
C VAL A 11 -16.56 -56.20 28.13
N SER A 12 -17.49 -56.20 27.16
CA SER A 12 -18.41 -57.34 26.98
C SER A 12 -18.73 -57.61 25.50
N HIS A 13 -18.47 -58.86 25.09
CA HIS A 13 -18.91 -59.55 23.87
C HIS A 13 -20.47 -59.67 23.78
N ASN A 14 -21.16 -59.95 22.68
CA ASN A 14 -20.99 -61.06 21.71
C ASN A 14 -21.92 -60.87 20.48
N HIS A 15 -21.42 -61.06 19.24
CA HIS A 15 -21.70 -62.13 18.26
C HIS A 15 -22.98 -62.07 17.38
N GLY A 16 -22.76 -62.13 16.05
CA GLY A 16 -23.77 -62.45 15.03
C GLY A 16 -23.21 -62.41 13.60
N ILE A 17 -22.82 -63.57 13.07
CA ILE A 17 -22.15 -63.81 11.77
C ILE A 17 -23.15 -63.88 10.61
N ARG A 18 -22.82 -63.32 9.41
CA ARG A 18 -22.87 -63.98 8.08
C ARG A 18 -22.38 -63.06 6.95
N SER A 19 -21.76 -63.68 5.95
CA SER A 19 -20.83 -63.18 4.92
C SER A 19 -21.52 -62.83 3.57
N PRO A 20 -20.82 -62.68 2.42
CA PRO A 20 -20.50 -61.38 1.81
C PRO A 20 -21.03 -61.23 0.37
N GLY A 21 -21.15 -60.01 -0.15
CA GLY A 21 -21.50 -59.84 -1.56
C GLY A 21 -21.47 -58.40 -2.03
N HIS A 22 -20.49 -58.13 -2.90
CA HIS A 22 -20.43 -57.03 -3.89
C HIS A 22 -20.47 -55.59 -3.35
N HIS A 23 -19.32 -54.92 -3.37
CA HIS A 23 -19.14 -53.57 -3.93
C HIS A 23 -17.68 -53.13 -3.70
N ARG A 24 -16.75 -53.75 -4.43
CA ARG A 24 -15.40 -53.22 -4.64
C ARG A 24 -15.16 -53.24 -6.13
N HIS A 25 -15.60 -52.21 -6.85
CA HIS A 25 -15.09 -51.82 -8.18
C HIS A 25 -15.53 -50.41 -8.63
N PHE A 26 -16.03 -49.53 -7.74
CA PHE A 26 -16.49 -48.18 -8.11
C PHE A 26 -15.81 -47.04 -7.32
N LEU A 27 -14.61 -47.28 -6.77
CA LEU A 27 -13.90 -46.27 -5.96
C LEU A 27 -12.45 -45.99 -6.39
N LEU A 28 -12.02 -46.48 -7.56
CA LEU A 28 -10.64 -46.28 -8.04
C LEU A 28 -10.52 -45.47 -9.33
N THR A 29 -11.62 -45.07 -9.97
CA THR A 29 -11.61 -44.21 -11.17
C THR A 29 -12.06 -42.76 -10.94
N ALA A 30 -12.62 -42.43 -9.77
CA ALA A 30 -12.98 -41.05 -9.43
C ALA A 30 -11.84 -40.25 -8.77
N LEU A 31 -10.83 -40.94 -8.20
CA LEU A 31 -9.72 -40.29 -7.48
C LEU A 31 -8.56 -39.86 -8.40
N GLN A 32 -8.44 -40.45 -9.60
CA GLN A 32 -7.42 -40.06 -10.59
C GLN A 32 -7.84 -38.91 -11.50
N VAL A 33 -9.14 -38.60 -11.61
CA VAL A 33 -9.64 -37.45 -12.40
C VAL A 33 -9.61 -36.14 -11.59
N VAL A 34 -9.68 -36.21 -10.25
CA VAL A 34 -9.57 -35.03 -9.39
C VAL A 34 -8.12 -34.57 -9.21
N ILE A 35 -7.13 -35.47 -9.34
CA ILE A 35 -5.70 -35.11 -9.29
C ILE A 35 -5.18 -34.56 -10.63
N LEU A 36 -5.82 -34.87 -11.76
CA LEU A 36 -5.47 -34.34 -13.08
C LEU A 36 -6.15 -33.00 -13.45
N LEU A 37 -7.19 -32.58 -12.73
CA LEU A 37 -7.83 -31.26 -12.89
C LEU A 37 -7.24 -30.15 -11.99
N LEU A 38 -6.31 -30.51 -11.09
CA LEU A 38 -5.56 -29.57 -10.25
C LEU A 38 -4.15 -29.24 -10.79
N ALA A 39 -3.76 -29.81 -11.93
CA ALA A 39 -2.44 -29.63 -12.54
C ALA A 39 -2.40 -28.64 -13.73
N GLY A 40 -3.44 -27.82 -13.92
CA GLY A 40 -3.63 -27.06 -15.16
C GLY A 40 -3.99 -25.58 -15.03
N PHE A 41 -3.87 -24.98 -13.85
CA PHE A 41 -3.99 -23.52 -13.70
C PHE A 41 -2.85 -22.99 -12.84
N SER A 42 -1.72 -22.74 -13.48
CA SER A 42 -0.72 -21.80 -12.97
C SER A 42 -1.40 -20.42 -12.96
N ILE A 43 -2.06 -20.08 -11.87
CA ILE A 43 -2.40 -18.69 -11.59
C ILE A 43 -1.04 -17.98 -11.51
N PRO A 44 -0.72 -17.02 -12.40
CA PRO A 44 0.50 -16.27 -12.25
C PRO A 44 0.42 -15.54 -10.92
N LEU A 45 1.25 -15.97 -9.95
CA LEU A 45 1.50 -15.19 -8.75
C LEU A 45 1.97 -13.80 -9.21
N PRO A 46 1.29 -12.71 -8.86
CA PRO A 46 1.71 -11.38 -9.27
C PRO A 46 3.16 -11.17 -8.83
N SER A 47 4.00 -10.70 -9.76
CA SER A 47 5.41 -10.39 -9.58
C SER A 47 5.57 -9.17 -8.67
N ALA A 48 5.38 -9.37 -7.36
CA ALA A 48 5.29 -8.33 -6.34
C ALA A 48 6.64 -7.93 -5.69
N LEU A 49 7.78 -8.31 -6.29
CA LEU A 49 9.12 -8.03 -5.79
C LEU A 49 9.97 -7.52 -6.95
N ALA A 50 10.01 -6.20 -7.09
CA ALA A 50 10.42 -5.51 -8.30
C ALA A 50 11.44 -4.38 -8.06
N CYS A 51 12.29 -4.49 -7.04
CA CYS A 51 13.27 -3.46 -6.69
C CYS A 51 14.24 -3.09 -7.83
N THR A 52 14.71 -1.85 -7.85
CA THR A 52 15.84 -1.37 -8.67
C THR A 52 16.85 -0.69 -7.75
N THR A 53 18.14 -0.97 -7.95
CA THR A 53 19.22 -0.56 -7.04
C THR A 53 20.49 -0.25 -7.81
N ALA A 54 21.33 0.62 -7.27
CA ALA A 54 22.65 0.90 -7.83
C ALA A 54 23.68 1.20 -6.74
N VAL A 55 24.91 0.78 -7.02
CA VAL A 55 26.11 1.15 -6.28
C VAL A 55 26.90 2.10 -7.17
N LEU A 56 27.17 3.30 -6.68
CA LEU A 56 27.95 4.32 -7.39
C LEU A 56 29.22 4.61 -6.59
N SER A 57 30.37 4.35 -7.20
CA SER A 57 31.66 4.67 -6.59
C SER A 57 31.91 6.19 -6.60
N GLY A 58 32.88 6.64 -5.80
CA GLY A 58 33.33 8.04 -5.82
C GLY A 58 33.80 8.51 -7.20
N ARG A 59 34.15 7.60 -8.13
CA ARG A 59 34.52 7.94 -9.51
C ARG A 59 33.34 8.47 -10.34
N ALA A 60 32.11 8.07 -10.01
CA ALA A 60 30.90 8.44 -10.74
C ALA A 60 30.21 9.69 -10.17
N THR A 61 30.58 10.09 -8.94
CA THR A 61 29.88 11.11 -8.15
C THR A 61 30.57 12.46 -8.18
N ALA A 62 29.79 13.55 -8.20
CA ALA A 62 30.31 14.91 -8.34
C ALA A 62 31.25 15.35 -7.20
N ASP A 63 31.03 14.84 -5.99
CA ASP A 63 31.80 15.18 -4.81
C ASP A 63 32.76 14.06 -4.37
N GLY A 64 32.94 13.02 -5.19
CA GLY A 64 33.82 11.89 -4.88
C GLY A 64 33.36 10.98 -3.73
N ARG A 65 32.13 11.15 -3.19
CA ARG A 65 31.58 10.28 -2.14
C ARG A 65 30.73 9.18 -2.78
N PRO A 66 30.90 7.92 -2.38
CA PRO A 66 30.10 6.84 -2.93
C PRO A 66 28.63 7.04 -2.60
N ILE A 67 27.75 6.71 -3.55
CA ILE A 67 26.30 6.73 -3.37
C ILE A 67 25.76 5.31 -3.49
N LEU A 68 24.86 4.95 -2.59
CA LEU A 68 24.07 3.72 -2.68
C LEU A 68 22.60 4.10 -2.84
N TRP A 69 21.87 3.44 -3.73
CA TRP A 69 20.47 3.77 -3.98
C TRP A 69 19.60 2.52 -4.14
N LYS A 70 18.37 2.59 -3.63
CA LYS A 70 17.34 1.58 -3.79
C LYS A 70 15.94 2.17 -3.85
N ASN A 71 15.15 1.72 -4.83
CA ASN A 71 13.69 1.74 -4.77
C ASN A 71 13.18 0.35 -4.35
N ARG A 72 12.38 0.29 -3.27
CA ARG A 72 11.84 -0.95 -2.71
C ARG A 72 10.41 -1.17 -3.17
N ASP A 73 10.21 -2.17 -4.00
CA ASP A 73 8.90 -2.72 -4.33
C ASP A 73 8.60 -3.94 -3.47
N ALA A 74 7.52 -3.88 -2.68
CA ALA A 74 7.17 -4.95 -1.78
C ALA A 74 5.66 -5.04 -1.53
N PRO A 75 5.15 -6.24 -1.19
CA PRO A 75 3.75 -6.42 -0.83
C PRO A 75 3.41 -5.85 0.56
N ASN A 76 4.40 -5.67 1.45
CA ASN A 76 4.20 -4.99 2.72
C ASN A 76 4.42 -3.48 2.52
N PRO A 77 3.34 -2.67 2.57
CA PRO A 77 3.42 -1.25 2.25
C PRO A 77 3.79 -0.36 3.45
N ARG A 78 3.91 -0.94 4.65
CA ARG A 78 4.12 -0.18 5.88
C ARG A 78 5.57 -0.28 6.30
N ASN A 79 6.28 0.83 6.20
CA ASN A 79 7.68 0.94 6.56
C ASN A 79 7.88 1.98 7.68
N GLU A 80 8.95 1.79 8.44
CA GLU A 80 9.45 2.75 9.43
C GLU A 80 10.99 2.79 9.33
N VAL A 81 11.58 3.88 9.83
CA VAL A 81 13.00 3.99 10.13
C VAL A 81 13.22 3.58 11.58
N ALA A 82 14.18 2.70 11.81
CA ALA A 82 14.52 2.20 13.14
C ALA A 82 15.99 2.42 13.46
N LEU A 83 16.26 2.96 14.65
CA LEU A 83 17.59 2.93 15.25
C LEU A 83 17.79 1.57 15.94
N LEU A 84 18.84 0.86 15.54
CA LEU A 84 19.23 -0.46 16.02
C LEU A 84 20.44 -0.32 16.94
N THR A 85 20.29 -0.78 18.18
CA THR A 85 21.31 -0.69 19.24
C THR A 85 21.57 -2.05 19.90
N ASP A 86 21.01 -3.12 19.34
CA ASP A 86 21.08 -4.49 19.85
C ASP A 86 22.32 -5.28 19.37
N GLY A 87 23.13 -4.70 18.49
CA GLY A 87 24.40 -5.27 17.99
C GLY A 87 25.64 -4.49 18.43
N PRO A 88 26.85 -4.98 18.12
CA PRO A 88 28.10 -4.31 18.49
C PRO A 88 28.35 -3.01 17.72
N LEU A 89 27.70 -2.82 16.57
CA LEU A 89 27.61 -1.53 15.88
C LEU A 89 26.18 -0.99 15.95
N ARG A 90 26.06 0.29 16.27
CA ARG A 90 24.81 1.06 16.11
C ARG A 90 24.49 1.19 14.62
N ALA A 91 23.21 1.06 14.27
CA ALA A 91 22.76 1.21 12.89
C ALA A 91 21.41 1.93 12.80
N ILE A 92 21.13 2.51 11.64
CA ILE A 92 19.81 3.06 11.28
C ILE A 92 19.35 2.43 9.97
N ALA A 93 18.09 1.99 9.92
CA ALA A 93 17.61 1.19 8.80
C ALA A 93 16.11 1.38 8.53
N VAL A 94 15.71 1.18 7.28
CA VAL A 94 14.31 1.01 6.90
C VAL A 94 13.89 -0.44 7.17
N VAL A 95 12.83 -0.62 7.95
CA VAL A 95 12.27 -1.92 8.34
C VAL A 95 10.79 -2.00 7.97
N ASN A 96 10.18 -3.18 8.06
CA ASN A 96 8.71 -3.25 8.06
C ASN A 96 8.21 -2.72 9.41
N ALA A 97 7.17 -1.89 9.40
CA ALA A 97 6.57 -1.34 10.62
C ALA A 97 6.26 -2.44 11.65
N GLY A 98 6.70 -2.23 12.89
CA GLY A 98 6.50 -3.17 14.00
C GLY A 98 7.35 -4.45 13.93
N SER A 99 8.26 -4.58 12.95
CA SER A 99 9.07 -5.80 12.75
C SER A 99 10.54 -5.47 12.48
N ARG A 100 11.32 -5.28 13.56
CA ARG A 100 12.75 -4.92 13.54
C ARG A 100 13.72 -6.10 13.49
N GLY A 101 13.21 -7.32 13.27
CA GLY A 101 14.03 -8.53 13.07
C GLY A 101 14.71 -8.61 11.70
N SER A 102 14.21 -7.83 10.74
CA SER A 102 14.69 -7.79 9.35
C SER A 102 14.79 -6.34 8.90
N VAL A 103 15.89 -6.00 8.22
CA VAL A 103 16.09 -4.69 7.59
C VAL A 103 15.92 -4.81 6.08
N TRP A 104 15.65 -3.70 5.40
CA TRP A 104 15.49 -3.67 3.94
C TRP A 104 16.46 -2.73 3.23
N MET A 105 17.09 -1.81 3.97
CA MET A 105 18.25 -1.01 3.59
C MET A 105 18.68 -0.24 4.84
N GLY A 106 19.95 0.14 4.97
CA GLY A 106 20.40 0.91 6.13
C GLY A 106 21.90 1.17 6.13
N MET A 107 22.36 1.81 7.20
CA MET A 107 23.76 2.13 7.43
C MET A 107 24.13 2.03 8.91
N ASN A 108 25.42 1.88 9.22
CA ASN A 108 25.92 1.78 10.59
C ASN A 108 26.97 2.86 10.95
N GLU A 109 27.36 2.89 12.22
CA GLU A 109 28.28 3.91 12.74
C GLU A 109 29.70 3.84 12.17
N ALA A 110 30.04 2.74 11.48
CA ALA A 110 31.30 2.61 10.74
C ALA A 110 31.21 3.16 9.30
N GLY A 111 30.06 3.69 8.90
CA GLY A 111 29.84 4.24 7.55
C GLY A 111 29.55 3.17 6.50
N PHE A 112 29.39 1.91 6.91
CA PHE A 112 28.95 0.81 6.05
C PHE A 112 27.46 0.95 5.75
N CYS A 113 27.10 0.92 4.47
CA CYS A 113 25.71 0.93 4.00
C CYS A 113 25.41 -0.34 3.22
N ILE A 114 24.18 -0.84 3.34
CA ILE A 114 23.72 -2.03 2.60
C ILE A 114 22.28 -1.88 2.14
N GLU A 115 22.02 -2.40 0.95
CA GLU A 115 20.68 -2.54 0.36
C GLU A 115 20.59 -3.86 -0.42
N ASN A 116 19.43 -4.17 -1.00
CA ASN A 116 19.31 -5.36 -1.83
C ASN A 116 18.20 -5.29 -2.90
N SER A 117 18.33 -6.08 -3.95
CA SER A 117 17.22 -6.50 -4.83
C SER A 117 17.07 -8.01 -4.83
N LEU A 118 15.83 -8.50 -4.93
CA LEU A 118 15.58 -9.95 -5.00
C LEU A 118 15.95 -10.48 -6.39
N SER A 119 16.74 -11.55 -6.46
CA SER A 119 17.11 -12.19 -7.72
C SER A 119 16.82 -13.69 -7.68
N LYS A 120 15.59 -14.07 -8.07
CA LYS A 120 15.12 -15.46 -7.92
C LYS A 120 15.83 -16.45 -8.83
N ASP A 121 16.45 -15.97 -9.90
CA ASP A 121 17.22 -16.75 -10.87
C ASP A 121 18.54 -17.30 -10.32
N LEU A 122 19.02 -16.79 -9.18
CA LEU A 122 20.13 -17.38 -8.42
C LEU A 122 19.71 -18.60 -7.56
N GLY A 123 18.42 -18.94 -7.53
CA GLY A 123 17.91 -20.04 -6.71
C GLY A 123 18.24 -21.41 -7.29
N ASP A 124 18.67 -22.33 -6.44
CA ASP A 124 18.92 -23.74 -6.77
C ASP A 124 17.69 -24.65 -6.58
N GLY A 125 16.58 -24.10 -6.05
CA GLY A 125 15.36 -24.84 -5.75
C GLY A 125 15.43 -25.65 -4.45
N GLU A 126 16.53 -25.56 -3.70
CA GLU A 126 16.71 -26.24 -2.44
C GLU A 126 16.34 -25.36 -1.25
N LYS A 127 16.05 -25.99 -0.11
CA LYS A 127 15.79 -25.28 1.14
C LYS A 127 17.08 -25.23 1.96
N HIS A 128 17.48 -24.02 2.32
CA HIS A 128 18.65 -23.76 3.15
C HIS A 128 18.20 -23.20 4.52
N ASP A 129 18.94 -23.54 5.57
CA ASP A 129 18.58 -23.21 6.96
C ASP A 129 19.19 -21.89 7.46
N GLY A 130 20.13 -21.30 6.71
CA GLY A 130 20.73 -20.03 7.10
C GLY A 130 19.87 -18.79 6.83
N PRO A 131 20.45 -17.60 7.00
CA PRO A 131 19.69 -16.36 7.10
C PRO A 131 18.96 -16.02 5.81
N GLY A 132 17.78 -15.41 5.94
CA GLY A 132 17.12 -14.73 4.83
C GLY A 132 17.68 -13.31 4.64
N ASN A 133 17.35 -12.67 3.52
CA ASN A 133 17.92 -11.39 3.09
C ASN A 133 17.85 -10.32 4.18
N GLY A 134 16.68 -10.15 4.81
CA GLY A 134 16.50 -9.13 5.83
C GLY A 134 17.27 -9.39 7.13
N SER A 135 17.38 -10.65 7.56
CA SER A 135 18.19 -11.02 8.72
C SER A 135 19.69 -10.96 8.43
N LEU A 136 20.11 -11.29 7.19
CA LEU A 136 21.51 -11.19 6.76
C LEU A 136 21.96 -9.73 6.73
N MET A 137 21.18 -8.83 6.13
CA MET A 137 21.50 -7.40 6.12
C MET A 137 21.50 -6.82 7.55
N LYS A 138 20.62 -7.29 8.45
CA LYS A 138 20.66 -6.87 9.85
C LYS A 138 21.97 -7.29 10.51
N ARG A 139 22.39 -8.54 10.31
CA ARG A 139 23.68 -9.05 10.78
C ARG A 139 24.85 -8.23 10.18
N ALA A 140 24.80 -7.90 8.89
CA ALA A 140 25.81 -7.07 8.25
C ALA A 140 25.89 -5.67 8.89
N LEU A 141 24.76 -4.98 9.07
CA LEU A 141 24.74 -3.67 9.74
C LEU A 141 25.28 -3.72 11.17
N GLN A 142 25.08 -4.82 11.88
CA GLN A 142 25.55 -4.97 13.25
C GLN A 142 27.04 -5.32 13.36
N HIS A 143 27.68 -5.85 12.31
CA HIS A 143 29.02 -6.43 12.41
C HIS A 143 30.04 -5.98 11.35
N CYS A 144 29.61 -5.60 10.15
CA CYS A 144 30.50 -5.21 9.05
C CYS A 144 30.86 -3.72 9.13
N ARG A 145 32.12 -3.39 8.91
CA ARG A 145 32.62 -2.01 8.78
C ARG A 145 32.98 -1.67 7.32
N THR A 146 33.34 -2.68 6.53
CA THR A 146 33.80 -2.53 5.15
C THR A 146 33.11 -3.50 4.19
N VAL A 147 33.25 -3.25 2.88
CA VAL A 147 32.88 -4.18 1.80
C VAL A 147 33.56 -5.54 2.00
N GLU A 148 34.81 -5.56 2.48
CA GLU A 148 35.56 -6.77 2.76
C GLU A 148 34.95 -7.58 3.91
N ASP A 149 34.50 -6.92 4.99
CA ASP A 149 33.80 -7.60 6.08
C ASP A 149 32.50 -8.26 5.59
N PHE A 150 31.80 -7.64 4.65
CA PHE A 150 30.60 -8.22 4.06
C PHE A 150 30.92 -9.41 3.16
N ARG A 151 31.99 -9.33 2.37
CA ARG A 151 32.50 -10.47 1.58
C ARG A 151 32.78 -11.67 2.48
N GLN A 152 33.45 -11.46 3.62
CA GLN A 152 33.73 -12.52 4.60
C GLN A 152 32.45 -13.06 5.24
N LEU A 153 31.47 -12.21 5.57
CA LEU A 153 30.17 -12.65 6.07
C LEU A 153 29.43 -13.55 5.05
N LEU A 154 29.55 -13.26 3.75
CA LEU A 154 28.99 -14.12 2.69
C LEU A 154 29.73 -15.46 2.60
N GLU A 155 31.07 -15.47 2.76
CA GLU A 155 31.86 -16.70 2.82
C GLU A 155 31.45 -17.59 4.00
N GLU A 156 31.32 -17.02 5.19
CA GLU A 156 30.85 -17.74 6.39
C GLU A 156 29.46 -18.35 6.16
N THR A 157 28.55 -17.60 5.56
CA THR A 157 27.17 -18.06 5.35
C THR A 157 27.04 -19.05 4.19
N ASN A 158 28.09 -19.28 3.39
CA ASN A 158 28.11 -20.36 2.40
C ASN A 158 28.06 -21.74 3.08
N GLU A 159 28.55 -21.88 4.31
CA GLU A 159 28.56 -23.15 5.04
C GLU A 159 27.16 -23.67 5.36
N THR A 160 26.27 -22.79 5.83
CA THR A 160 24.87 -23.12 6.17
C THR A 160 23.90 -22.92 5.01
N GLY A 161 24.37 -22.26 3.95
CA GLY A 161 23.53 -21.68 2.91
C GLY A 161 22.71 -20.49 3.41
N ARG A 162 22.08 -19.76 2.48
CA ARG A 162 21.14 -18.66 2.73
C ARG A 162 19.76 -19.07 2.23
N SER A 163 18.72 -18.79 3.03
CA SER A 163 17.34 -19.22 2.71
C SER A 163 16.67 -18.38 1.62
N THR A 164 17.28 -17.26 1.23
CA THR A 164 16.86 -16.44 0.10
C THR A 164 18.07 -15.95 -0.69
N VAL A 165 17.85 -15.65 -1.96
CA VAL A 165 18.87 -15.18 -2.91
C VAL A 165 18.60 -13.74 -3.33
N ALA A 166 19.66 -12.97 -3.59
CA ALA A 166 19.56 -11.53 -3.87
C ALA A 166 20.84 -10.95 -4.46
N ASN A 167 20.70 -9.75 -5.04
CA ASN A 167 21.80 -8.85 -5.27
C ASN A 167 21.91 -7.90 -4.07
N PHE A 168 23.10 -7.72 -3.48
CA PHE A 168 23.35 -6.80 -2.37
C PHE A 168 24.32 -5.71 -2.80
N GLY A 169 23.89 -4.45 -2.75
CA GLY A 169 24.76 -3.30 -2.92
C GLY A 169 25.32 -2.84 -1.59
N VAL A 170 26.63 -2.54 -1.56
CA VAL A 170 27.36 -2.12 -0.36
C VAL A 170 28.31 -0.98 -0.69
N ILE A 171 28.35 0.03 0.18
CA ILE A 171 29.40 1.05 0.21
C ILE A 171 29.95 1.19 1.63
N ASP A 172 31.18 1.68 1.77
CA ASP A 172 31.80 1.96 3.07
C ASP A 172 32.61 3.26 3.10
N ALA A 173 33.06 3.65 4.30
CA ALA A 173 33.81 4.87 4.53
C ALA A 173 35.28 4.81 4.07
N GLU A 174 35.80 3.63 3.73
CA GLU A 174 37.16 3.45 3.18
C GLU A 174 37.18 3.61 1.65
N GLY A 175 36.01 3.85 1.03
CA GLY A 175 35.85 4.01 -0.41
C GLY A 175 35.45 2.72 -1.14
N GLY A 176 35.19 1.64 -0.40
CA GLY A 176 34.62 0.42 -0.95
C GLY A 176 33.24 0.68 -1.54
N ALA A 177 32.99 0.15 -2.74
CA ALA A 177 31.71 0.23 -3.42
C ALA A 177 31.54 -1.02 -4.29
N ALA A 178 30.69 -1.96 -3.88
CA ALA A 178 30.52 -3.23 -4.60
C ALA A 178 29.07 -3.74 -4.62
N MET A 179 28.75 -4.48 -5.67
CA MET A 179 27.51 -5.23 -5.82
C MET A 179 27.80 -6.74 -5.73
N PHE A 180 27.02 -7.47 -4.93
CA PHE A 180 27.19 -8.91 -4.72
C PHE A 180 25.97 -9.67 -5.23
N GLU A 181 26.13 -10.47 -6.28
CA GLU A 181 25.11 -11.43 -6.70
C GLU A 181 25.25 -12.69 -5.85
N THR A 182 24.28 -12.93 -4.96
CA THR A 182 24.41 -13.87 -3.86
C THR A 182 23.37 -14.98 -3.98
N ALA A 183 23.85 -16.19 -4.34
CA ALA A 183 23.09 -17.42 -4.33
C ALA A 183 23.07 -18.04 -2.91
N ALA A 184 22.53 -19.25 -2.77
CA ALA A 184 22.42 -19.89 -1.47
C ALA A 184 23.79 -20.15 -0.81
N THR A 185 24.74 -20.72 -1.55
CA THR A 185 26.07 -21.14 -1.02
C THR A 185 27.25 -20.56 -1.80
N SER A 186 26.99 -19.58 -2.68
CA SER A 186 28.02 -18.88 -3.45
C SER A 186 27.63 -17.42 -3.67
N PHE A 187 28.60 -16.62 -4.09
CA PHE A 187 28.37 -15.24 -4.51
C PHE A 187 29.42 -14.82 -5.54
N THR A 188 29.10 -13.78 -6.31
CA THR A 188 30.03 -13.08 -7.20
C THR A 188 30.03 -11.60 -6.85
N MET A 189 31.21 -11.02 -6.70
CA MET A 189 31.41 -9.61 -6.39
C MET A 189 31.71 -8.81 -7.67
N PHE A 190 31.06 -7.66 -7.80
CA PHE A 190 31.30 -6.67 -8.84
C PHE A 190 31.75 -5.37 -8.18
N ASP A 191 33.04 -5.04 -8.29
CA ASP A 191 33.60 -3.81 -7.72
C ASP A 191 33.28 -2.61 -8.62
N ALA A 192 32.55 -1.62 -8.09
CA ALA A 192 32.20 -0.41 -8.83
C ALA A 192 33.42 0.52 -9.02
N ASN A 193 34.50 0.31 -8.27
CA ASN A 193 35.75 1.05 -8.45
C ASN A 193 36.61 0.49 -9.59
N ASP A 194 36.44 -0.77 -9.97
CA ASP A 194 37.21 -1.41 -11.04
C ASP A 194 36.69 -0.97 -12.43
N PRO A 195 37.49 -0.30 -13.27
CA PRO A 195 37.07 0.11 -14.62
C PRO A 195 36.74 -1.04 -15.58
N GLU A 196 37.25 -2.25 -15.35
CA GLU A 196 36.90 -3.42 -16.18
C GLU A 196 35.48 -3.91 -15.85
N THR A 197 35.12 -3.89 -14.57
CA THR A 197 33.78 -4.26 -14.08
C THR A 197 32.75 -3.14 -14.26
N ALA A 198 33.13 -1.90 -13.98
CA ALA A 198 32.29 -0.70 -13.96
C ALA A 198 33.02 0.48 -14.64
N PRO A 199 32.98 0.56 -15.99
CA PRO A 199 33.68 1.60 -16.74
C PRO A 199 33.31 3.03 -16.30
N ASN A 200 32.02 3.26 -16.09
CA ASN A 200 31.45 4.54 -15.66
C ASN A 200 31.38 4.68 -14.11
N GLY A 201 32.00 3.76 -13.36
CA GLY A 201 32.09 3.84 -11.91
C GLY A 201 30.81 3.45 -11.15
N TYR A 202 29.87 2.74 -11.78
CA TYR A 202 28.65 2.27 -11.13
C TYR A 202 28.26 0.84 -11.56
N VAL A 203 27.48 0.17 -10.72
CA VAL A 203 26.85 -1.13 -11.00
C VAL A 203 25.37 -1.07 -10.64
N VAL A 204 24.49 -1.32 -11.61
CA VAL A 204 23.03 -1.38 -11.42
C VAL A 204 22.58 -2.83 -11.28
N ARG A 205 21.61 -3.09 -10.40
CA ARG A 205 20.83 -4.33 -10.39
C ARG A 205 19.35 -4.08 -10.26
N SER A 206 18.59 -4.99 -10.85
CA SER A 206 17.15 -5.05 -10.69
C SER A 206 16.78 -6.45 -10.20
N ASN A 207 15.74 -7.12 -10.72
CA ASN A 207 15.33 -8.45 -10.21
C ASN A 207 15.86 -9.64 -11.01
N PHE A 208 17.08 -9.50 -11.51
CA PHE A 208 17.85 -10.57 -12.15
C PHE A 208 19.32 -10.43 -11.78
N ALA A 209 20.07 -11.51 -11.97
CA ALA A 209 21.50 -11.58 -11.75
C ALA A 209 22.18 -11.87 -13.09
N THR A 210 23.24 -11.13 -13.41
CA THR A 210 23.98 -11.34 -14.67
C THR A 210 24.66 -12.70 -14.66
N THR A 211 25.17 -13.15 -13.51
CA THR A 211 25.80 -14.48 -13.37
C THR A 211 24.82 -15.63 -13.59
N ALA A 212 23.60 -15.53 -13.08
CA ALA A 212 22.56 -16.54 -13.30
C ALA A 212 22.12 -16.65 -14.77
N ARG A 213 22.40 -15.61 -15.56
CA ARG A 213 22.02 -15.48 -16.97
C ARG A 213 23.20 -15.60 -17.93
N GLU A 214 24.40 -15.88 -17.41
CA GLU A 214 25.64 -15.92 -18.18
C GLU A 214 25.90 -14.62 -18.98
N LEU A 215 25.53 -13.49 -18.39
CA LEU A 215 25.71 -12.15 -18.95
C LEU A 215 26.98 -11.48 -18.41
N PRO A 216 27.58 -10.54 -19.15
CA PRO A 216 28.68 -9.71 -18.64
C PRO A 216 28.22 -8.88 -17.43
N ALA A 217 29.16 -8.29 -16.69
CA ALA A 217 28.87 -7.42 -15.54
C ALA A 217 27.92 -6.25 -15.89
N TRP A 218 28.01 -5.78 -17.14
CA TRP A 218 27.26 -4.67 -17.70
C TRP A 218 26.63 -5.07 -19.05
N PRO A 219 25.47 -5.75 -19.03
CA PRO A 219 24.81 -6.23 -20.25
C PRO A 219 24.22 -5.10 -21.10
N GLU A 220 24.25 -5.29 -22.42
CA GLU A 220 23.64 -4.41 -23.41
C GLU A 220 22.14 -4.71 -23.61
N ALA A 221 21.41 -3.78 -24.23
CA ALA A 221 19.96 -3.87 -24.38
C ALA A 221 19.49 -5.13 -25.13
N ASN A 222 20.19 -5.53 -26.19
CA ASN A 222 19.89 -6.74 -26.98
C ASN A 222 20.04 -8.04 -26.16
N GLN A 223 20.79 -8.03 -25.06
CA GLN A 223 20.97 -9.19 -24.19
C GLN A 223 19.85 -9.32 -23.14
N LEU A 224 18.97 -8.32 -23.03
CA LEU A 224 17.98 -8.20 -21.96
C LEU A 224 16.52 -8.26 -22.44
N GLU A 225 16.28 -8.42 -23.75
CA GLU A 225 14.93 -8.36 -24.36
C GLU A 225 13.91 -9.30 -23.68
N GLU A 226 14.33 -10.51 -23.29
CA GLU A 226 13.47 -11.51 -22.63
C GLU A 226 13.73 -11.63 -21.11
N VAL A 227 14.60 -10.78 -20.56
CA VAL A 227 14.96 -10.84 -19.14
C VAL A 227 13.94 -10.05 -18.34
N TYR A 228 13.23 -10.74 -17.43
CA TYR A 228 12.37 -10.08 -16.46
C TYR A 228 13.17 -8.97 -15.76
N SER A 229 12.60 -7.76 -15.71
CA SER A 229 13.24 -6.58 -15.12
C SER A 229 14.40 -5.95 -15.92
N GLY A 230 14.73 -6.46 -17.11
CA GLY A 230 15.75 -5.90 -18.00
C GLY A 230 15.50 -4.43 -18.35
N GLU A 231 14.27 -4.06 -18.69
CA GLU A 231 13.90 -2.67 -19.02
C GLU A 231 14.15 -1.69 -17.86
N ARG A 232 13.92 -2.10 -16.61
CA ARG A 232 14.19 -1.25 -15.44
C ARG A 232 15.68 -1.08 -15.19
N TYR A 233 16.47 -2.14 -15.42
CA TYR A 233 17.92 -2.04 -15.40
C TYR A 233 18.40 -1.03 -16.46
N LEU A 234 17.94 -1.17 -17.71
CA LEU A 234 18.31 -0.26 -18.80
C LEU A 234 17.86 1.17 -18.54
N ARG A 235 16.66 1.36 -17.97
CA ARG A 235 16.15 2.69 -17.58
C ARG A 235 17.04 3.34 -16.53
N ALA A 236 17.44 2.60 -15.49
CA ALA A 236 18.35 3.10 -14.47
C ALA A 236 19.72 3.46 -15.04
N CYS A 237 20.32 2.62 -15.89
CA CYS A 237 21.58 2.94 -16.56
C CYS A 237 21.45 4.22 -17.41
N ARG A 238 20.38 4.35 -18.22
CA ARG A 238 20.15 5.56 -19.03
C ARG A 238 20.07 6.83 -18.19
N LEU A 239 19.38 6.79 -17.04
CA LEU A 239 19.26 7.96 -16.17
C LEU A 239 20.61 8.32 -15.51
N ILE A 240 21.36 7.31 -15.07
CA ILE A 240 22.70 7.49 -14.50
C ILE A 240 23.66 8.08 -15.56
N ASP A 241 23.64 7.55 -16.78
CA ASP A 241 24.46 8.02 -17.89
C ASP A 241 24.02 9.39 -18.46
N SER A 242 22.81 9.86 -18.11
CA SER A 242 22.30 11.18 -18.50
C SER A 242 22.68 12.29 -17.53
N ALA A 243 23.42 11.99 -16.47
CA ALA A 243 23.96 13.01 -15.58
C ALA A 243 24.97 13.91 -16.31
N ASP A 244 25.06 15.17 -15.90
CA ASP A 244 25.99 16.13 -16.47
C ASP A 244 27.46 15.67 -16.32
N GLU A 245 28.36 16.25 -17.14
CA GLU A 245 29.80 15.94 -17.11
C GLU A 245 30.46 16.13 -15.72
N GLY A 246 29.80 16.86 -14.81
CA GLY A 246 30.24 17.07 -13.42
C GLY A 246 30.10 15.84 -12.50
N GLY A 247 29.45 14.76 -12.96
CA GLY A 247 29.18 13.56 -12.16
C GLY A 247 27.84 13.61 -11.42
N LEU A 248 27.45 12.48 -10.83
CA LEU A 248 26.17 12.33 -10.14
C LEU A 248 26.17 13.00 -8.77
N SER A 249 25.19 13.86 -8.53
CA SER A 249 24.91 14.39 -7.18
C SER A 249 23.83 13.56 -6.47
N LEU A 250 23.80 13.65 -5.15
CA LEU A 250 22.75 13.05 -4.33
C LEU A 250 21.35 13.56 -4.76
N GLU A 251 21.25 14.87 -4.98
CA GLU A 251 20.03 15.56 -5.39
C GLU A 251 19.52 15.00 -6.72
N TYR A 252 20.42 14.75 -7.67
CA TYR A 252 20.06 14.13 -8.94
C TYR A 252 19.46 12.74 -8.74
N VAL A 253 20.08 11.90 -7.90
CA VAL A 253 19.57 10.54 -7.63
C VAL A 253 18.19 10.60 -6.96
N LEU A 254 17.98 11.49 -5.99
CA LEU A 254 16.69 11.66 -5.31
C LEU A 254 15.59 12.17 -6.26
N ARG A 255 15.90 13.16 -7.09
CA ARG A 255 14.91 13.86 -7.90
C ARG A 255 14.66 13.16 -9.23
N HIS A 256 15.71 12.80 -9.97
CA HIS A 256 15.62 12.26 -11.33
C HIS A 256 15.55 10.73 -11.37
N ILE A 257 16.16 10.02 -10.42
CA ILE A 257 16.23 8.55 -10.48
C ILE A 257 15.15 7.90 -9.61
N ALA A 258 15.08 8.24 -8.32
CA ALA A 258 14.15 7.60 -7.38
C ALA A 258 12.66 7.85 -7.72
N ARG A 259 12.37 8.92 -8.48
CA ARG A 259 11.01 9.37 -8.87
C ARG A 259 10.67 9.16 -10.34
N ASP A 260 11.47 8.37 -11.04
CA ASP A 260 11.33 8.15 -12.48
C ASP A 260 9.88 7.85 -12.92
N LEU A 261 9.46 8.54 -13.98
CA LEU A 261 8.24 8.32 -14.72
C LEU A 261 8.55 8.27 -16.22
N ALA A 262 8.15 7.17 -16.84
CA ALA A 262 8.41 6.86 -18.23
C ALA A 262 7.18 6.20 -18.86
N ASP A 263 7.07 6.33 -20.18
CA ASP A 263 6.11 5.59 -20.99
C ASP A 263 6.49 4.09 -21.08
N PRO A 264 5.62 3.25 -21.64
CA PRO A 264 5.91 1.82 -21.80
C PRO A 264 7.13 1.51 -22.69
N GLN A 265 7.61 2.48 -23.47
CA GLN A 265 8.84 2.37 -24.27
C GLN A 265 10.08 2.80 -23.49
N GLY A 266 9.92 3.18 -22.22
CA GLY A 266 11.01 3.61 -21.35
C GLY A 266 11.51 5.02 -21.65
N SER A 267 10.74 5.84 -22.36
CA SER A 267 11.01 7.26 -22.62
C SER A 267 10.40 8.12 -21.50
N PRO A 268 11.08 9.17 -21.01
CA PRO A 268 10.53 10.02 -19.95
C PRO A 268 9.18 10.64 -20.32
N CYS A 269 8.21 10.65 -19.41
CA CYS A 269 6.92 11.28 -19.66
C CYS A 269 7.05 12.82 -19.73
N THR A 270 6.40 13.48 -20.71
CA THR A 270 6.26 14.94 -20.74
C THR A 270 5.74 15.47 -19.41
N GLY A 271 6.28 16.59 -18.92
CA GLY A 271 5.91 17.19 -17.64
C GLY A 271 6.42 16.44 -16.41
N SER A 272 7.10 15.30 -16.58
CA SER A 272 7.84 14.66 -15.48
C SER A 272 9.22 15.29 -15.32
N VAL A 273 9.85 15.00 -14.18
CA VAL A 273 11.20 15.47 -13.83
C VAL A 273 12.29 15.15 -14.87
N ASN A 274 12.09 14.12 -15.69
CA ASN A 274 13.04 13.68 -16.72
C ASN A 274 12.54 13.97 -18.15
N GLY A 275 11.34 14.52 -18.30
CA GLY A 275 10.71 14.72 -19.60
C GLY A 275 10.78 16.16 -20.09
N PRO A 276 10.38 16.39 -21.35
CA PRO A 276 10.23 17.75 -21.86
C PRO A 276 9.15 18.51 -21.07
N GLU A 277 9.25 19.84 -21.07
CA GLU A 277 8.22 20.71 -20.49
C GLU A 277 6.83 20.45 -21.12
N GLY A 278 5.80 20.45 -20.29
CA GLY A 278 4.41 20.24 -20.72
C GLY A 278 3.56 19.59 -19.63
N ALA A 279 2.34 19.20 -19.98
CA ALA A 279 1.44 18.50 -19.06
C ALA A 279 1.75 17.00 -19.01
N LEU A 280 1.64 16.40 -17.83
CA LEU A 280 1.70 14.95 -17.66
C LEU A 280 0.58 14.26 -18.47
N PRO A 281 0.84 13.08 -19.06
CA PRO A 281 -0.22 12.21 -19.55
C PRO A 281 -1.21 11.93 -18.43
N SER A 282 -2.51 11.97 -18.71
CA SER A 282 -3.56 11.80 -17.68
C SER A 282 -3.49 10.46 -16.95
N ILE A 283 -2.98 9.42 -17.63
CA ILE A 283 -2.75 8.09 -17.09
C ILE A 283 -1.34 7.65 -17.48
N VAL A 284 -0.60 7.10 -16.52
CA VAL A 284 0.73 6.52 -16.73
C VAL A 284 0.75 5.10 -16.21
N SER A 285 1.25 4.17 -17.04
CA SER A 285 1.55 2.82 -16.59
C SER A 285 2.88 2.79 -15.85
N THR A 286 2.91 2.17 -14.68
CA THR A 286 4.10 2.13 -13.83
C THR A 286 4.89 0.82 -13.93
N ASP A 287 4.67 0.04 -14.99
CA ASP A 287 5.36 -1.24 -15.17
C ASP A 287 6.81 -1.09 -15.66
N ALA A 288 7.07 -0.07 -16.50
CA ALA A 288 8.39 0.25 -17.03
C ALA A 288 9.16 1.30 -16.19
N THR A 289 8.50 1.90 -15.20
CA THR A 289 9.09 2.95 -14.36
C THR A 289 9.93 2.34 -13.23
N ILE A 290 10.89 3.11 -12.72
CA ILE A 290 11.58 2.73 -11.49
C ILE A 290 10.70 3.00 -10.26
N SER A 291 9.98 4.12 -10.24
CA SER A 291 9.03 4.41 -9.18
C SER A 291 7.65 3.87 -9.55
N ARG A 292 7.26 2.75 -8.95
CA ARG A 292 6.07 1.98 -9.35
C ARG A 292 4.91 2.16 -8.39
N ALA A 293 3.71 1.79 -8.82
CA ALA A 293 2.55 1.66 -7.93
C ALA A 293 2.77 0.66 -6.78
N THR A 294 3.78 -0.21 -6.90
CA THR A 294 4.21 -1.17 -5.88
C THR A 294 5.38 -0.68 -5.02
N THR A 295 5.92 0.51 -5.27
CA THR A 295 7.03 1.06 -4.50
C THR A 295 6.50 1.54 -3.15
N VAL A 296 7.17 1.16 -2.08
CA VAL A 296 6.73 1.38 -0.68
C VAL A 296 7.74 2.16 0.15
N SER A 297 8.97 2.28 -0.35
CA SER A 297 10.00 3.15 0.20
C SER A 297 11.15 3.28 -0.80
N ALA A 298 11.96 4.33 -0.69
CA ALA A 298 13.27 4.41 -1.30
C ALA A 298 14.28 4.99 -0.31
N ALA A 299 15.57 4.73 -0.54
CA ALA A 299 16.63 5.46 0.13
C ALA A 299 17.80 5.74 -0.81
N VAL A 300 18.45 6.87 -0.57
CA VAL A 300 19.73 7.23 -1.18
C VAL A 300 20.71 7.50 -0.04
N PHE A 301 21.82 6.78 -0.04
CA PHE A 301 22.87 6.91 0.96
C PHE A 301 23.99 7.75 0.35
N ALA A 302 24.33 8.87 0.99
CA ALA A 302 25.58 9.57 0.74
C ALA A 302 26.63 9.02 1.71
N GLY A 303 27.61 8.30 1.16
CA GLY A 303 28.80 7.88 1.89
C GLY A 303 29.70 9.06 2.26
N VAL A 304 30.91 8.75 2.72
CA VAL A 304 31.93 9.75 3.04
C VAL A 304 33.20 9.49 2.23
N ARG A 305 34.08 10.49 2.12
CA ARG A 305 35.40 10.28 1.51
C ARG A 305 36.32 9.52 2.48
N PRO A 306 37.28 8.73 1.98
CA PRO A 306 38.31 8.15 2.83
C PRO A 306 38.98 9.22 3.71
N GLY A 307 38.96 8.99 5.03
CA GLY A 307 39.51 9.91 6.04
C GLY A 307 38.51 10.90 6.65
N GLU A 308 37.29 11.02 6.12
CA GLU A 308 36.20 11.73 6.80
C GLU A 308 35.60 10.87 7.92
N ASP A 309 34.90 11.49 8.89
CA ASP A 309 34.25 10.75 9.97
C ASP A 309 33.09 9.90 9.39
N PRO A 310 33.12 8.56 9.53
CA PRO A 310 32.10 7.66 8.96
C PRO A 310 30.69 7.93 9.48
N ARG A 311 30.55 8.58 10.63
CA ARG A 311 29.26 8.91 11.23
C ARG A 311 28.54 10.06 10.53
N LEU A 312 29.20 10.71 9.56
CA LEU A 312 28.61 11.71 8.66
C LEU A 312 27.92 11.09 7.42
N THR A 313 28.03 9.76 7.23
CA THR A 313 27.22 9.05 6.22
C THR A 313 25.74 9.35 6.47
N THR A 314 25.04 9.73 5.40
CA THR A 314 23.66 10.24 5.48
C THR A 314 22.73 9.35 4.68
N MET A 315 21.66 8.84 5.29
CA MET A 315 20.61 8.09 4.61
C MET A 315 19.41 9.01 4.37
N TRP A 316 19.18 9.40 3.13
CA TRP A 316 17.98 10.12 2.72
C TRP A 316 16.86 9.12 2.45
N THR A 317 15.82 9.17 3.27
CA THR A 317 14.73 8.19 3.25
C THR A 317 13.46 8.79 2.68
N LEU A 318 12.84 8.09 1.73
CA LEU A 318 11.48 8.34 1.27
C LEU A 318 10.61 7.16 1.71
N LEU A 319 9.72 7.36 2.69
CA LEU A 319 8.75 6.34 3.09
C LEU A 319 7.49 6.48 2.23
N GLY A 320 7.03 5.38 1.64
CA GLY A 320 5.99 5.40 0.60
C GLY A 320 6.58 5.44 -0.82
N ASP A 321 5.70 5.66 -1.80
CA ASP A 321 6.11 5.83 -3.19
C ASP A 321 6.80 7.20 -3.36
N PRO A 322 8.05 7.26 -3.86
CA PRO A 322 8.81 8.51 -4.01
C PRO A 322 8.09 9.63 -4.76
N LYS A 323 7.16 9.31 -5.67
CA LYS A 323 6.39 10.33 -6.41
C LYS A 323 5.39 11.09 -5.56
N PHE A 324 5.01 10.51 -4.42
CA PHE A 324 4.03 11.02 -3.47
C PHE A 324 4.66 11.26 -2.09
N SER A 325 5.99 11.34 -2.00
CA SER A 325 6.73 11.47 -0.74
C SER A 325 7.85 12.48 -0.86
N ILE A 326 8.30 12.96 0.29
CA ILE A 326 9.48 13.81 0.49
C ILE A 326 10.62 13.01 1.12
N ALA A 327 11.88 13.37 0.81
CA ALA A 327 13.06 12.78 1.41
C ALA A 327 13.43 13.44 2.74
N VAL A 328 13.75 12.63 3.75
CA VAL A 328 14.19 13.10 5.08
C VAL A 328 15.55 12.50 5.43
N PRO A 329 16.54 13.29 5.87
CA PRO A 329 17.86 12.79 6.18
C PRO A 329 17.88 12.12 7.56
N CYS A 330 18.61 11.00 7.63
CA CYS A 330 18.77 10.18 8.82
C CYS A 330 20.27 9.92 9.07
N TRP A 331 20.69 9.90 10.34
CA TRP A 331 22.06 9.62 10.77
C TRP A 331 22.09 8.60 11.89
N VAL A 332 23.18 7.83 12.00
CA VAL A 332 23.40 6.90 13.11
C VAL A 332 23.68 7.58 14.47
N PRO A 333 24.46 8.68 14.55
CA PRO A 333 24.73 9.34 15.83
C PRO A 333 23.54 10.06 16.48
N ILE A 334 22.33 10.01 15.91
CA ILE A 334 21.16 10.60 16.56
C ILE A 334 20.74 9.82 17.81
N ASP A 335 20.11 10.51 18.77
CA ASP A 335 19.58 9.87 19.98
C ASP A 335 18.27 9.13 19.73
N SER A 336 17.45 9.65 18.81
CA SER A 336 16.16 9.07 18.44
C SER A 336 15.77 9.41 17.01
N VAL A 337 15.04 8.51 16.37
CA VAL A 337 14.36 8.77 15.09
C VAL A 337 13.12 9.62 15.39
N ALA A 338 12.86 10.62 14.56
CA ALA A 338 11.71 11.49 14.66
C ALA A 338 10.40 10.72 14.42
N ASP A 339 9.37 11.04 15.20
CA ASP A 339 8.06 10.36 15.16
C ASP A 339 7.53 10.19 13.72
N PRO A 340 7.55 11.20 12.81
CA PRO A 340 7.02 11.06 11.45
C PRO A 340 7.63 9.95 10.58
N LEU A 341 8.78 9.40 10.99
CA LEU A 341 9.49 8.31 10.32
C LEU A 341 9.41 6.98 11.08
N ALA A 342 8.80 6.94 12.26
CA ALA A 342 8.76 5.78 13.15
C ALA A 342 7.32 5.40 13.56
N GLY A 343 6.98 4.10 13.57
CA GLY A 343 5.65 3.69 13.97
C GLY A 343 5.36 2.19 13.79
N GLU A 344 4.84 1.54 14.83
CA GLU A 344 4.46 0.11 14.80
C GLU A 344 3.36 -0.22 13.78
N HIS A 345 2.64 0.80 13.30
CA HIS A 345 1.55 0.67 12.33
C HIS A 345 1.83 1.35 11.00
N GLY A 346 3.09 1.74 10.76
CA GLY A 346 3.51 2.59 9.64
C GLY A 346 3.91 3.97 10.16
N ALA A 347 4.98 4.53 9.61
CA ALA A 347 5.38 5.91 9.87
C ALA A 347 4.42 6.90 9.19
N GLU A 348 4.14 8.05 9.81
CA GLU A 348 3.12 8.99 9.32
C GLU A 348 3.37 9.47 7.89
N ILE A 349 4.62 9.82 7.55
CA ILE A 349 4.98 10.23 6.17
C ILE A 349 4.67 9.12 5.17
N GLY A 350 5.04 7.87 5.51
CA GLY A 350 4.80 6.72 4.66
C GLY A 350 3.32 6.40 4.47
N GLU A 351 2.52 6.55 5.52
CA GLU A 351 1.08 6.33 5.45
C GLU A 351 0.37 7.44 4.67
N ALA A 352 0.82 8.70 4.76
CA ALA A 352 0.33 9.79 3.94
C ALA A 352 0.61 9.57 2.44
N ALA A 353 1.87 9.28 2.10
CA ALA A 353 2.28 8.96 0.74
C ALA A 353 1.48 7.78 0.17
N ARG A 354 1.17 6.78 1.00
CA ARG A 354 0.34 5.64 0.63
C ARG A 354 -1.10 6.03 0.31
N THR A 355 -1.71 6.90 1.12
CA THR A 355 -3.07 7.41 0.87
C THR A 355 -3.14 8.20 -0.44
N LEU A 356 -2.16 9.08 -0.70
CA LEU A 356 -2.05 9.83 -1.96
C LEU A 356 -1.90 8.90 -3.17
N ARG A 357 -0.98 7.94 -3.09
CA ARG A 357 -0.78 6.93 -4.14
C ARG A 357 -2.05 6.12 -4.39
N ASP A 358 -2.70 5.61 -3.33
CA ASP A 358 -3.92 4.81 -3.45
C ASP A 358 -5.10 5.60 -4.05
N ALA A 359 -5.10 6.93 -3.91
CA ALA A 359 -6.04 7.82 -4.59
C ALA A 359 -5.74 8.00 -6.09
N SER A 360 -4.50 7.84 -6.51
CA SER A 360 -4.09 7.89 -7.93
C SER A 360 -4.13 6.53 -8.64
N VAL A 361 -3.99 5.40 -7.94
CA VAL A 361 -3.99 4.08 -8.56
C VAL A 361 -5.35 3.72 -9.15
N ILE A 362 -5.35 3.30 -10.43
CA ILE A 362 -6.52 2.78 -11.12
C ILE A 362 -6.78 1.35 -10.66
N SER A 363 -7.99 1.09 -10.16
CA SER A 363 -8.33 -0.22 -9.60
C SER A 363 -8.19 -1.35 -10.63
N GLY A 364 -7.50 -2.41 -10.23
CA GLY A 364 -7.27 -3.59 -11.06
C GLY A 364 -6.06 -3.48 -11.99
N THR A 365 -5.38 -2.33 -12.02
CA THR A 365 -4.16 -2.14 -12.82
C THR A 365 -3.00 -1.65 -11.94
N LYS A 366 -1.84 -1.44 -12.55
CA LYS A 366 -0.69 -0.76 -11.94
C LYS A 366 -0.51 0.67 -12.49
N ASP A 367 -1.55 1.17 -13.15
CA ASP A 367 -1.54 2.49 -13.75
C ASP A 367 -2.02 3.51 -12.72
N ILE A 368 -1.55 4.74 -12.88
CA ILE A 368 -1.91 5.85 -12.01
C ILE A 368 -2.53 6.98 -12.83
N THR A 369 -3.51 7.68 -12.26
CA THR A 369 -3.87 9.02 -12.70
C THR A 369 -2.83 10.01 -12.17
N THR A 370 -2.45 10.97 -13.01
CA THR A 370 -1.38 11.93 -12.72
C THR A 370 -1.88 13.27 -12.21
N ASP A 371 -3.20 13.43 -12.06
CA ASP A 371 -3.86 14.69 -11.75
C ASP A 371 -3.42 15.33 -10.42
N LEU A 372 -3.00 14.52 -9.44
CA LEU A 372 -2.50 15.02 -8.15
C LEU A 372 -1.00 15.35 -8.16
N LEU A 373 -0.22 14.78 -9.10
CA LEU A 373 1.24 14.85 -9.04
C LEU A 373 1.79 16.27 -9.22
N PRO A 374 1.30 17.12 -10.16
CA PRO A 374 1.83 18.47 -10.32
C PRO A 374 1.73 19.34 -9.06
N GLY A 375 0.60 19.28 -8.34
CA GLY A 375 0.43 20.02 -7.08
C GLY A 375 1.41 19.52 -6.01
N ILE A 376 1.42 18.20 -5.78
CA ILE A 376 2.35 17.56 -4.84
C ILE A 376 3.80 17.94 -5.12
N TRP A 377 4.22 17.96 -6.38
CA TRP A 377 5.58 18.31 -6.74
C TRP A 377 5.86 19.80 -6.58
N GLN A 378 4.91 20.66 -6.93
CA GLN A 378 5.04 22.11 -6.78
C GLN A 378 5.30 22.51 -5.33
N ASP A 379 4.73 21.79 -4.37
CA ASP A 379 4.84 22.11 -2.95
C ASP A 379 5.96 21.33 -2.25
N LEU A 380 6.12 20.03 -2.52
CA LEU A 380 7.13 19.21 -1.85
C LEU A 380 8.56 19.46 -2.36
N TRP A 381 8.74 19.76 -3.64
CA TRP A 381 10.08 19.87 -4.21
C TRP A 381 10.88 21.08 -3.72
N PRO A 382 10.31 22.31 -3.67
CA PRO A 382 11.04 23.44 -3.10
C PRO A 382 11.41 23.21 -1.63
N LEU A 383 10.51 22.61 -0.84
CA LEU A 383 10.82 22.25 0.54
C LEU A 383 11.95 21.22 0.60
N GLU A 384 11.91 20.16 -0.22
CA GLU A 384 12.99 19.17 -0.27
C GLU A 384 14.36 19.80 -0.59
N ASP A 385 14.38 20.78 -1.50
CA ASP A 385 15.58 21.53 -1.86
C ASP A 385 16.11 22.35 -0.66
N GLU A 386 15.22 22.94 0.15
CA GLU A 386 15.59 23.59 1.42
C GLU A 386 16.17 22.60 2.44
N LEU A 387 15.53 21.43 2.62
CA LEU A 387 16.02 20.39 3.55
C LEU A 387 17.41 19.93 3.14
N LEU A 388 17.65 19.75 1.84
CA LEU A 388 18.95 19.40 1.27
C LEU A 388 19.98 20.50 1.54
N GLN A 389 19.64 21.76 1.29
CA GLN A 389 20.54 22.89 1.51
C GLN A 389 20.96 23.02 2.99
N GLU A 390 20.01 22.95 3.92
CA GLU A 390 20.27 23.04 5.35
C GLU A 390 21.14 21.87 5.85
N THR A 391 20.84 20.67 5.37
CA THR A 391 21.61 19.46 5.67
C THR A 391 23.04 19.58 5.17
N ASN A 392 23.22 19.95 3.90
CA ASN A 392 24.54 20.09 3.29
C ASN A 392 25.36 21.17 4.00
N GLY A 393 24.75 22.31 4.37
CA GLY A 393 25.42 23.36 5.13
C GLY A 393 25.96 22.91 6.49
N LEU A 394 25.18 22.10 7.23
CA LEU A 394 25.67 21.51 8.49
C LEU A 394 26.81 20.51 8.22
N LEU A 395 26.65 19.59 7.27
CA LEU A 395 27.66 18.58 6.98
C LEU A 395 28.99 19.20 6.50
N GLU A 396 28.95 20.23 5.66
CA GLU A 396 30.14 20.98 5.25
C GLU A 396 30.84 21.66 6.43
N THR A 397 30.07 22.25 7.34
CA THR A 397 30.62 22.86 8.57
C THR A 397 31.35 21.82 9.42
N LEU A 398 30.74 20.65 9.63
CA LEU A 398 31.32 19.56 10.41
C LEU A 398 32.59 19.00 9.75
N ARG A 399 32.57 18.82 8.43
CA ARG A 399 33.73 18.36 7.63
C ARG A 399 34.90 19.35 7.71
N ASN A 400 34.64 20.64 7.48
CA ASN A 400 35.66 21.68 7.48
C ASN A 400 36.24 21.96 8.88
N GLY A 401 35.43 21.78 9.92
CA GLY A 401 35.85 21.97 11.30
C GLY A 401 36.75 20.85 11.84
N GLY A 402 36.91 19.73 11.11
CA GLY A 402 37.57 18.52 11.63
C GLY A 402 36.90 17.99 12.89
N ALA A 403 35.60 18.27 13.05
CA ALA A 403 34.87 17.95 14.26
C ALA A 403 34.78 16.43 14.42
N THR A 404 35.18 15.92 15.58
CA THR A 404 34.83 14.56 15.99
C THR A 404 33.36 14.57 16.39
N ILE A 405 32.58 13.58 15.95
CA ILE A 405 31.17 13.49 16.37
C ILE A 405 31.13 13.13 17.86
N ASP A 406 31.00 14.16 18.69
CA ASP A 406 30.82 14.09 20.13
C ASP A 406 29.33 14.23 20.49
N ALA A 407 29.01 14.32 21.78
CA ALA A 407 27.64 14.45 22.25
C ALA A 407 26.96 15.75 21.79
N ALA A 408 27.71 16.84 21.59
CA ALA A 408 27.14 18.11 21.13
C ALA A 408 26.75 18.03 19.65
N VAL A 409 27.61 17.44 18.81
CA VAL A 409 27.29 17.21 17.40
C VAL A 409 26.15 16.21 17.24
N ALA A 410 26.14 15.12 18.01
CA ALA A 410 25.04 14.16 18.03
C ALA A 410 23.69 14.81 18.40
N SER A 411 23.69 15.71 19.40
CA SER A 411 22.50 16.47 19.78
C SER A 411 22.05 17.41 18.66
N GLU A 412 22.97 18.04 17.93
CA GLU A 412 22.63 18.93 16.81
C GLU A 412 22.08 18.15 15.60
N LEU A 413 22.66 17.00 15.27
CA LEU A 413 22.12 16.10 14.24
C LEU A 413 20.74 15.58 14.62
N THR A 414 20.53 15.25 15.90
CA THR A 414 19.20 14.84 16.41
C THR A 414 18.20 15.99 16.26
N ARG A 415 18.58 17.20 16.65
CA ARG A 415 17.74 18.40 16.55
C ARG A 415 17.35 18.66 15.09
N LEU A 416 18.32 18.65 14.17
CA LEU A 416 18.08 18.85 12.74
C LEU A 416 17.19 17.74 12.17
N HIS A 417 17.45 16.47 12.48
CA HIS A 417 16.62 15.36 12.03
C HIS A 417 15.14 15.53 12.43
N HIS A 418 14.88 15.89 13.69
CA HIS A 418 13.51 16.13 14.17
C HIS A 418 12.88 17.35 13.50
N GLU A 419 13.60 18.45 13.35
CA GLU A 419 13.11 19.67 12.69
C GLU A 419 12.71 19.42 11.23
N LEU A 420 13.60 18.80 10.45
CA LEU A 420 13.35 18.51 9.03
C LEU A 420 12.24 17.48 8.86
N ALA A 421 12.17 16.45 9.72
CA ALA A 421 11.08 15.47 9.70
C ALA A 421 9.72 16.09 10.01
N VAL A 422 9.64 17.03 10.95
CA VAL A 422 8.39 17.75 11.27
C VAL A 422 7.94 18.64 10.11
N ARG A 423 8.86 19.36 9.46
CA ARG A 423 8.53 20.17 8.27
C ARG A 423 8.05 19.30 7.11
N ALA A 424 8.77 18.21 6.84
CA ALA A 424 8.38 17.22 5.85
C ALA A 424 6.98 16.65 6.14
N TRP A 425 6.70 16.34 7.41
CA TRP A 425 5.38 15.87 7.83
C TRP A 425 4.28 16.90 7.62
N GLN A 426 4.50 18.15 8.01
CA GLN A 426 3.53 19.23 7.81
C GLN A 426 3.18 19.42 6.33
N ALA A 427 4.19 19.39 5.45
CA ALA A 427 3.95 19.45 4.01
C ALA A 427 3.12 18.25 3.51
N MET A 428 3.46 17.03 3.93
CA MET A 428 2.67 15.83 3.61
C MET A 428 1.22 15.89 4.13
N GLN A 429 0.96 16.55 5.26
CA GLN A 429 -0.40 16.78 5.75
C GLN A 429 -1.16 17.76 4.87
N THR A 430 -0.50 18.83 4.41
CA THR A 430 -1.07 19.77 3.43
C THR A 430 -1.44 19.02 2.14
N GLU A 431 -0.55 18.18 1.60
CA GLU A 431 -0.84 17.39 0.40
C GLU A 431 -2.06 16.48 0.56
N LEU A 432 -2.21 15.83 1.72
CA LEU A 432 -3.38 15.00 1.98
C LEU A 432 -4.68 15.82 1.98
N GLN A 433 -4.63 17.03 2.56
CA GLN A 433 -5.78 17.92 2.59
C GLN A 433 -6.13 18.41 1.19
N GLU A 434 -5.15 18.92 0.44
CA GLU A 434 -5.37 19.45 -0.90
C GLU A 434 -5.82 18.38 -1.88
N ALA A 435 -5.19 17.20 -1.84
CA ALA A 435 -5.60 16.07 -2.66
C ALA A 435 -7.02 15.60 -2.32
N ARG A 436 -7.40 15.58 -1.04
CA ARG A 436 -8.78 15.26 -0.64
C ARG A 436 -9.74 16.31 -1.17
N ASP A 437 -9.43 17.59 -0.99
CA ASP A 437 -10.30 18.71 -1.35
C ASP A 437 -10.47 18.77 -2.89
N ALA A 438 -9.41 18.48 -3.65
CA ALA A 438 -9.46 18.31 -5.11
C ALA A 438 -10.36 17.12 -5.54
N ARG A 439 -10.39 16.04 -4.75
CA ARG A 439 -11.31 14.91 -4.99
C ARG A 439 -12.75 15.24 -4.60
N LEU A 440 -12.97 16.03 -3.55
CA LEU A 440 -14.29 16.49 -3.12
C LEU A 440 -14.91 17.49 -4.11
N HIS A 441 -14.09 18.25 -4.81
CA HIS A 441 -14.51 19.26 -5.78
C HIS A 441 -13.86 19.04 -7.16
N PRO A 442 -14.17 17.94 -7.87
CA PRO A 442 -13.56 17.69 -9.16
C PRO A 442 -14.00 18.72 -10.19
N ALA A 443 -13.03 19.27 -10.94
CA ALA A 443 -13.26 20.30 -11.96
C ALA A 443 -14.29 19.89 -13.03
N ASN A 444 -14.39 18.59 -13.33
CA ASN A 444 -15.35 18.02 -14.28
C ASN A 444 -16.17 16.94 -13.56
N SER A 445 -17.22 17.37 -12.85
CA SER A 445 -18.19 16.44 -12.25
C SER A 445 -19.34 16.22 -13.24
N PRO A 446 -19.82 14.97 -13.42
CA PRO A 446 -21.12 14.74 -14.06
C PRO A 446 -22.21 15.52 -13.33
N ASP A 447 -23.31 15.83 -14.02
CA ASP A 447 -24.46 16.43 -13.36
C ASP A 447 -25.01 15.50 -12.26
N VAL A 448 -25.44 16.09 -11.15
CA VAL A 448 -26.17 15.37 -10.11
C VAL A 448 -27.55 15.07 -10.66
N ALA A 449 -27.91 13.78 -10.73
CA ALA A 449 -29.26 13.39 -11.10
C ALA A 449 -30.25 13.92 -10.05
N SER A 450 -31.43 14.38 -10.47
CA SER A 450 -32.46 14.82 -9.53
C SER A 450 -32.83 13.68 -8.57
N THR A 451 -32.79 13.97 -7.27
CA THR A 451 -33.09 13.05 -6.17
C THR A 451 -34.35 13.47 -5.39
N ASP A 452 -35.06 14.50 -5.85
CA ASP A 452 -36.20 15.17 -5.19
C ASP A 452 -37.55 14.46 -5.41
N GLY A 453 -37.54 13.23 -5.92
CA GLY A 453 -38.78 12.50 -6.16
C GLY A 453 -39.50 12.05 -4.87
N PRO A 454 -40.76 11.63 -4.98
CA PRO A 454 -41.57 11.24 -3.83
C PRO A 454 -40.93 10.09 -3.05
N VAL A 455 -41.24 9.98 -1.77
CA VAL A 455 -40.84 8.83 -0.93
C VAL A 455 -41.94 7.77 -0.92
N ALA A 456 -41.58 6.51 -0.68
CA ALA A 456 -42.55 5.43 -0.65
C ALA A 456 -43.65 5.66 0.40
N GLU A 457 -44.91 5.60 -0.05
CA GLU A 457 -46.10 5.63 0.81
C GLU A 457 -46.58 4.20 1.09
N GLY A 458 -47.05 3.95 2.32
CA GLY A 458 -47.52 2.62 2.73
C GLY A 458 -46.41 1.67 3.16
N THR A 459 -46.63 0.37 2.97
CA THR A 459 -45.73 -0.69 3.41
C THR A 459 -44.60 -0.91 2.40
N VAL A 460 -43.35 -0.80 2.85
CA VAL A 460 -42.15 -1.07 2.04
C VAL A 460 -41.65 -2.50 2.29
N ARG A 461 -41.48 -3.28 1.23
CA ARG A 461 -40.93 -4.64 1.28
C ARG A 461 -39.41 -4.60 1.18
N VAL A 462 -38.74 -5.05 2.24
CA VAL A 462 -37.29 -4.90 2.42
C VAL A 462 -36.59 -6.26 2.40
N ALA A 463 -35.68 -6.44 1.46
CA ALA A 463 -34.72 -7.53 1.46
C ALA A 463 -33.50 -7.12 2.29
N ILE A 464 -33.11 -7.92 3.28
CA ILE A 464 -31.88 -7.69 4.07
C ILE A 464 -30.89 -8.81 3.77
N TYR A 465 -29.79 -8.47 3.12
CA TYR A 465 -28.77 -9.46 2.80
C TYR A 465 -28.14 -10.09 4.05
N ASP A 466 -28.03 -11.43 4.07
CA ASP A 466 -27.39 -12.19 5.16
C ASP A 466 -26.74 -13.49 4.64
N HIS A 467 -25.39 -13.56 4.66
CA HIS A 467 -24.63 -14.81 4.42
C HIS A 467 -24.15 -15.49 5.71
N SER A 468 -24.58 -15.00 6.87
CA SER A 468 -24.08 -15.43 8.19
C SER A 468 -24.97 -16.46 8.89
N GLU A 469 -26.00 -16.97 8.21
CA GLU A 469 -27.00 -17.89 8.78
C GLU A 469 -27.66 -17.32 10.05
N GLY A 470 -28.00 -16.03 10.04
CA GLY A 470 -28.67 -15.41 11.17
C GLY A 470 -27.76 -14.85 12.26
N LYS A 471 -26.43 -15.03 12.16
CA LYS A 471 -25.48 -14.69 13.25
C LYS A 471 -25.12 -13.21 13.29
N ALA A 472 -25.10 -12.52 12.15
CA ALA A 472 -24.71 -11.12 12.03
C ALA A 472 -25.64 -10.17 12.79
N ASN A 473 -25.06 -9.13 13.39
CA ASN A 473 -25.79 -8.13 14.18
C ASN A 473 -26.51 -7.10 13.31
N GLY A 474 -25.96 -6.72 12.14
CA GLY A 474 -26.59 -5.74 11.24
C GLY A 474 -28.04 -6.08 10.89
N PRO A 475 -28.31 -7.26 10.29
CA PRO A 475 -29.68 -7.71 10.05
C PRO A 475 -30.55 -7.80 11.30
N LYS A 476 -29.99 -8.18 12.46
CA LYS A 476 -30.74 -8.22 13.72
C LYS A 476 -31.18 -6.83 14.15
N HIS A 477 -30.30 -5.82 14.06
CA HIS A 477 -30.62 -4.46 14.46
C HIS A 477 -31.65 -3.82 13.51
N LEU A 478 -31.49 -4.02 12.20
CA LEU A 478 -32.45 -3.54 11.20
C LEU A 478 -33.87 -4.06 11.48
N LEU A 479 -34.02 -5.35 11.78
CA LEU A 479 -35.31 -5.96 12.09
C LEU A 479 -35.98 -5.43 13.38
N GLN A 480 -35.24 -4.73 14.26
CA GLN A 480 -35.83 -4.16 15.48
C GLN A 480 -36.71 -2.95 15.20
N PHE A 481 -36.42 -2.18 14.15
CA PHE A 481 -37.18 -0.97 13.80
C PHE A 481 -37.89 -1.06 12.44
N LEU A 482 -37.47 -1.97 11.55
CA LEU A 482 -38.18 -2.28 10.30
C LEU A 482 -39.32 -3.27 10.56
N THR A 483 -40.34 -2.79 11.26
CA THR A 483 -41.52 -3.58 11.66
C THR A 483 -42.75 -3.23 10.83
N PRO A 484 -43.77 -4.12 10.75
CA PRO A 484 -45.03 -3.82 10.08
C PRO A 484 -45.71 -2.55 10.62
N ASN A 485 -45.64 -2.32 11.93
CA ASN A 485 -46.20 -1.11 12.56
C ASN A 485 -45.49 0.18 12.12
N ALA A 486 -44.23 0.09 11.71
CA ALA A 486 -43.45 1.19 11.15
C ALA A 486 -43.59 1.30 9.62
N GLY A 487 -44.43 0.48 9.00
CA GLY A 487 -44.67 0.44 7.55
C GLY A 487 -43.60 -0.33 6.78
N PHE A 488 -42.98 -1.36 7.38
CA PHE A 488 -41.97 -2.18 6.72
C PHE A 488 -42.28 -3.68 6.85
N GLU A 489 -42.13 -4.40 5.75
CA GLU A 489 -42.10 -5.87 5.71
C GLU A 489 -40.68 -6.31 5.36
N ALA A 490 -39.87 -6.58 6.39
CA ALA A 490 -38.47 -6.90 6.23
C ALA A 490 -38.19 -8.40 6.42
N GLN A 491 -37.48 -8.99 5.47
CA GLN A 491 -36.99 -10.36 5.58
C GLN A 491 -35.54 -10.49 5.14
N ARG A 492 -34.86 -11.49 5.69
CA ARG A 492 -33.48 -11.80 5.33
C ARG A 492 -33.46 -12.56 4.01
N VAL A 493 -32.46 -12.28 3.19
CA VAL A 493 -32.20 -13.00 1.93
C VAL A 493 -30.75 -13.43 1.87
N THR A 494 -30.54 -14.66 1.42
CA THR A 494 -29.23 -15.26 1.21
C THR A 494 -28.66 -14.87 -0.16
N PRO A 495 -27.32 -14.93 -0.34
CA PRO A 495 -26.73 -14.75 -1.67
C PRO A 495 -27.27 -15.77 -2.69
N GLU A 496 -27.58 -17.00 -2.28
CA GLU A 496 -28.22 -18.03 -3.11
C GLU A 496 -29.57 -17.56 -3.63
N GLU A 497 -30.47 -17.12 -2.74
CA GLU A 497 -31.80 -16.64 -3.12
C GLU A 497 -31.74 -15.41 -4.04
N ILE A 498 -30.73 -14.54 -3.84
CA ILE A 498 -30.49 -13.40 -4.75
C ILE A 498 -30.11 -13.88 -6.15
N ARG A 499 -29.25 -14.90 -6.27
CA ARG A 499 -28.92 -15.52 -7.57
C ARG A 499 -30.14 -16.16 -8.22
N ASP A 500 -31.04 -16.71 -7.40
CA ASP A 500 -32.28 -17.35 -7.83
C ASP A 500 -33.43 -16.37 -8.13
N GLY A 501 -33.21 -15.06 -7.95
CA GLY A 501 -34.13 -14.01 -8.39
C GLY A 501 -35.15 -13.51 -7.35
N VAL A 502 -34.94 -13.80 -6.07
CA VAL A 502 -35.84 -13.42 -4.97
C VAL A 502 -36.09 -11.91 -4.89
N LEU A 503 -35.16 -11.08 -5.37
CA LEU A 503 -35.25 -9.61 -5.30
C LEU A 503 -36.49 -9.04 -6.00
N SER A 504 -37.10 -9.77 -6.94
CA SER A 504 -38.34 -9.34 -7.60
C SER A 504 -39.56 -9.21 -6.66
N GLU A 505 -39.49 -9.76 -5.46
CA GLU A 505 -40.54 -9.68 -4.44
C GLU A 505 -40.45 -8.44 -3.55
N PHE A 506 -39.42 -7.59 -3.75
CA PHE A 506 -39.07 -6.50 -2.85
C PHE A 506 -39.00 -5.15 -3.55
N ASP A 507 -39.12 -4.10 -2.74
CA ASP A 507 -38.96 -2.71 -3.20
C ASP A 507 -37.52 -2.23 -3.00
N VAL A 508 -36.81 -2.76 -1.99
CA VAL A 508 -35.45 -2.31 -1.63
C VAL A 508 -34.59 -3.44 -1.08
N LEU A 509 -33.32 -3.46 -1.47
CA LEU A 509 -32.28 -4.33 -0.91
C LEU A 509 -31.36 -3.53 0.03
N ILE A 510 -31.23 -3.98 1.27
CA ILE A 510 -30.25 -3.48 2.23
C ILE A 510 -29.04 -4.42 2.26
N MET A 511 -27.87 -3.87 1.94
CA MET A 511 -26.57 -4.50 2.15
C MET A 511 -25.96 -3.98 3.46
N PRO A 512 -25.96 -4.79 4.55
CA PRO A 512 -25.52 -4.34 5.87
C PRO A 512 -23.99 -4.23 5.99
N GLY A 513 -23.51 -3.83 7.18
CA GLY A 513 -22.09 -3.88 7.52
C GLY A 513 -21.48 -5.29 7.48
N GLY A 514 -20.15 -5.36 7.48
CA GLY A 514 -19.40 -6.61 7.32
C GLY A 514 -18.14 -6.41 6.47
N SER A 515 -17.92 -7.28 5.47
CA SER A 515 -16.83 -7.13 4.49
C SER A 515 -17.43 -7.04 3.08
N GLY A 516 -17.25 -5.91 2.40
CA GLY A 516 -17.79 -5.70 1.05
C GLY A 516 -17.23 -6.69 0.03
N SER A 517 -15.93 -7.01 0.13
CA SER A 517 -15.31 -8.05 -0.71
C SER A 517 -15.83 -9.46 -0.40
N SER A 518 -16.14 -9.77 0.86
CA SER A 518 -16.80 -11.02 1.23
C SER A 518 -18.23 -11.08 0.68
N GLN A 519 -19.00 -9.99 0.80
CA GLN A 519 -20.34 -9.90 0.23
C GLN A 519 -20.32 -10.12 -1.28
N SER A 520 -19.41 -9.46 -1.98
CA SER A 520 -19.16 -9.64 -3.42
C SER A 520 -18.80 -11.10 -3.76
N LYS A 521 -17.90 -11.71 -2.98
CA LYS A 521 -17.48 -13.11 -3.17
C LYS A 521 -18.66 -14.09 -3.04
N HIS A 522 -19.51 -13.94 -2.03
CA HIS A 522 -20.65 -14.83 -1.83
C HIS A 522 -21.77 -14.58 -2.84
N LEU A 523 -21.96 -13.34 -3.30
CA LEU A 523 -22.89 -13.04 -4.39
C LEU A 523 -22.45 -13.66 -5.71
N GLU A 524 -21.15 -13.89 -5.90
CA GLU A 524 -20.55 -14.29 -7.17
C GLU A 524 -20.82 -13.26 -8.28
N GLU A 525 -20.42 -13.54 -9.52
CA GLU A 525 -20.77 -12.66 -10.65
C GLU A 525 -22.27 -12.64 -10.91
N ALA A 526 -22.96 -13.78 -10.77
CA ALA A 526 -24.39 -13.90 -11.01
C ALA A 526 -25.22 -13.04 -10.05
N GLY A 527 -24.93 -13.08 -8.74
CA GLY A 527 -25.65 -12.30 -7.74
C GLY A 527 -25.34 -10.81 -7.87
N ARG A 528 -24.10 -10.43 -8.18
CA ARG A 528 -23.76 -9.02 -8.46
C ARG A 528 -24.52 -8.47 -9.67
N LYS A 529 -24.66 -9.26 -10.73
CA LYS A 529 -25.51 -8.91 -11.88
C LYS A 529 -26.98 -8.82 -11.51
N ALA A 530 -27.49 -9.73 -10.68
CA ALA A 530 -28.87 -9.71 -10.20
C ALA A 530 -29.17 -8.43 -9.40
N VAL A 531 -28.25 -8.02 -8.50
CA VAL A 531 -28.39 -6.77 -7.74
C VAL A 531 -28.37 -5.55 -8.66
N ARG A 532 -27.39 -5.42 -9.57
CA ARG A 532 -27.37 -4.32 -10.56
C ARG A 532 -28.65 -4.26 -11.39
N LYS A 533 -29.13 -5.42 -11.85
CA LYS A 533 -30.37 -5.51 -12.63
C LYS A 533 -31.57 -5.03 -11.83
N PHE A 534 -31.73 -5.53 -10.60
CA PHE A 534 -32.80 -5.13 -9.68
C PHE A 534 -32.85 -3.61 -9.51
N VAL A 535 -31.70 -2.98 -9.23
CA VAL A 535 -31.63 -1.52 -9.05
C VAL A 535 -31.93 -0.79 -10.35
N SER A 536 -31.31 -1.20 -11.47
CA SER A 536 -31.54 -0.55 -12.77
C SER A 536 -33.00 -0.55 -13.22
N GLN A 537 -33.81 -1.49 -12.71
CA GLN A 537 -35.23 -1.68 -13.04
C GLN A 537 -36.19 -1.06 -12.00
N GLY A 538 -35.69 -0.16 -11.13
CA GLY A 538 -36.53 0.58 -10.19
C GLY A 538 -36.44 0.10 -8.73
N GLY A 539 -35.71 -0.98 -8.46
CA GLY A 539 -35.45 -1.43 -7.09
C GLY A 539 -34.52 -0.47 -6.34
N GLY A 540 -34.73 -0.33 -5.04
CA GLY A 540 -33.87 0.46 -4.17
C GLY A 540 -32.62 -0.29 -3.71
N TYR A 541 -31.51 0.43 -3.51
CA TYR A 541 -30.32 -0.08 -2.83
C TYR A 541 -29.97 0.78 -1.62
N VAL A 542 -29.75 0.13 -0.48
CA VAL A 542 -29.24 0.78 0.74
C VAL A 542 -27.96 0.10 1.19
N GLY A 543 -26.84 0.81 1.09
CA GLY A 543 -25.54 0.34 1.59
C GLY A 543 -25.27 0.83 3.01
N ILE A 544 -24.80 -0.03 3.89
CA ILE A 544 -24.31 0.35 5.23
C ILE A 544 -22.89 -0.16 5.39
N CYS A 545 -21.93 0.71 5.72
CA CYS A 545 -20.51 0.35 5.91
C CYS A 545 -19.99 -0.50 4.72
N ALA A 546 -19.92 -1.83 4.88
CA ALA A 546 -19.56 -2.78 3.84
C ALA A 546 -20.46 -2.72 2.60
N GLY A 547 -21.76 -2.50 2.78
CA GLY A 547 -22.67 -2.28 1.66
C GLY A 547 -22.35 -1.00 0.89
N SER A 548 -21.85 0.03 1.56
CA SER A 548 -21.40 1.28 0.91
C SER A 548 -20.08 1.09 0.17
N TYR A 549 -19.16 0.31 0.73
CA TYR A 549 -17.98 -0.16 0.00
C TYR A 549 -18.37 -0.92 -1.28
N LEU A 550 -19.32 -1.85 -1.16
CA LEU A 550 -19.79 -2.65 -2.29
C LEU A 550 -20.51 -1.82 -3.35
N ALA A 551 -21.25 -0.77 -2.97
CA ALA A 551 -21.93 0.12 -3.91
C ALA A 551 -20.97 1.03 -4.70
N SER A 552 -19.87 1.45 -4.08
CA SER A 552 -18.88 2.38 -4.65
C SER A 552 -18.38 1.94 -6.03
N SER A 553 -17.80 2.84 -6.82
CA SER A 553 -17.17 2.54 -8.11
C SER A 553 -15.67 2.22 -8.00
N HIS A 554 -15.12 2.10 -6.77
CA HIS A 554 -13.67 2.07 -6.57
C HIS A 554 -13.02 0.70 -6.80
N TYR A 555 -13.68 -0.42 -6.47
CA TYR A 555 -13.01 -1.73 -6.46
C TYR A 555 -13.46 -2.62 -7.61
N SER A 556 -12.59 -3.52 -8.07
CA SER A 556 -12.95 -4.52 -9.10
C SER A 556 -14.09 -5.47 -8.68
N TRP A 557 -14.28 -5.64 -7.37
CA TRP A 557 -15.36 -6.44 -6.79
C TRP A 557 -16.62 -5.63 -6.47
N SER A 558 -16.60 -4.30 -6.65
CA SER A 558 -17.75 -3.44 -6.43
C SER A 558 -18.90 -3.73 -7.40
N LEU A 559 -20.08 -3.24 -7.06
CA LEU A 559 -21.25 -3.23 -7.93
C LEU A 559 -21.21 -2.06 -8.91
N GLY A 560 -20.63 -0.91 -8.53
CA GLY A 560 -20.62 0.31 -9.35
C GLY A 560 -22.00 0.95 -9.45
N LEU A 561 -22.69 1.10 -8.32
CA LEU A 561 -24.04 1.66 -8.24
C LEU A 561 -24.05 3.17 -7.94
N ILE A 562 -22.95 3.71 -7.44
CA ILE A 562 -22.81 5.13 -7.12
C ILE A 562 -21.42 5.61 -7.54
N ASN A 563 -21.34 6.80 -8.12
CA ASN A 563 -20.10 7.42 -8.62
C ASN A 563 -19.25 7.97 -7.47
N ALA A 564 -18.96 7.11 -6.51
CA ALA A 564 -18.18 7.42 -5.33
C ALA A 564 -17.00 6.48 -5.23
N ARG A 565 -15.85 7.04 -4.88
CA ARG A 565 -14.66 6.27 -4.54
C ARG A 565 -14.31 6.45 -3.08
N VAL A 566 -13.61 5.45 -2.55
CA VAL A 566 -13.12 5.47 -1.17
C VAL A 566 -11.81 6.24 -1.07
N TRP A 567 -11.82 7.34 -0.31
CA TRP A 567 -10.63 8.02 0.19
C TRP A 567 -9.97 7.17 1.28
N ASP A 568 -8.64 7.14 1.29
CA ASP A 568 -7.85 6.43 2.30
C ASP A 568 -8.15 4.92 2.43
N ARG A 569 -8.14 4.22 1.30
CA ARG A 569 -8.26 2.75 1.21
C ARG A 569 -7.31 2.03 2.15
N ALA A 570 -6.14 2.62 2.26
CA ALA A 570 -5.02 2.24 3.07
C ALA A 570 -5.39 1.96 4.54
N HIS A 571 -6.29 2.76 5.10
CA HIS A 571 -6.69 2.68 6.50
C HIS A 571 -8.19 2.40 6.68
N TRP A 572 -8.77 1.53 5.84
CA TRP A 572 -10.15 1.07 6.05
C TRP A 572 -10.41 0.62 7.50
N ALA A 573 -9.40 0.00 8.12
CA ALA A 573 -9.44 -0.45 9.50
C ALA A 573 -9.09 0.65 10.52
N ARG A 574 -9.41 1.93 10.25
CA ARG A 574 -9.04 3.09 11.09
C ARG A 574 -9.62 3.12 12.51
N GLY A 575 -10.53 2.22 12.83
CA GLY A 575 -11.06 2.03 14.18
C GLY A 575 -12.56 2.28 14.30
N ASN A 576 -13.04 2.26 15.54
CA ASN A 576 -14.45 2.42 15.90
C ASN A 576 -14.59 3.51 16.96
N GLY A 577 -15.71 4.22 16.96
CA GLY A 577 -16.02 5.29 17.91
C GLY A 577 -17.36 5.95 17.62
N GLN A 578 -17.76 6.88 18.48
CA GLN A 578 -18.80 7.85 18.12
C GLN A 578 -18.17 8.94 17.28
N VAL A 579 -18.89 9.39 16.25
CA VAL A 579 -18.53 10.54 15.43
C VAL A 579 -19.75 11.44 15.29
N VAL A 580 -19.48 12.71 14.98
CA VAL A 580 -20.49 13.69 14.64
C VAL A 580 -20.46 13.86 13.13
N LEU A 581 -21.61 13.70 12.48
CA LEU A 581 -21.81 14.10 11.10
C LEU A 581 -22.35 15.52 11.04
N GLN A 582 -21.96 16.28 10.03
CA GLN A 582 -22.63 17.50 9.63
C GLN A 582 -23.57 17.18 8.47
N LEU A 583 -24.87 17.35 8.65
CA LEU A 583 -25.86 17.18 7.58
C LEU A 583 -25.90 18.43 6.70
N ALA A 584 -26.12 18.24 5.40
CA ALA A 584 -26.50 19.33 4.52
C ALA A 584 -27.86 19.91 4.99
N PRO A 585 -28.08 21.24 4.98
CA PRO A 585 -29.33 21.84 5.43
C PRO A 585 -30.58 21.24 4.77
N GLU A 586 -30.50 20.99 3.46
CA GLU A 586 -31.53 20.36 2.63
C GLU A 586 -31.77 18.88 2.95
N ALA A 587 -30.85 18.21 3.65
CA ALA A 587 -30.97 16.81 4.03
C ALA A 587 -31.68 16.60 5.38
N ILE A 588 -31.80 17.64 6.22
CA ILE A 588 -32.34 17.51 7.59
C ILE A 588 -33.79 17.02 7.57
N GLU A 589 -34.66 17.71 6.83
CA GLU A 589 -36.07 17.34 6.74
C GLU A 589 -36.27 15.98 6.02
N PRO A 590 -35.69 15.73 4.83
CA PRO A 590 -35.84 14.44 4.15
C PRO A 590 -35.35 13.24 4.96
N LEU A 591 -34.26 13.40 5.73
CA LEU A 591 -33.75 12.35 6.61
C LEU A 591 -34.47 12.31 7.96
N LYS A 592 -35.39 13.23 8.25
CA LYS A 592 -36.06 13.34 9.55
C LYS A 592 -35.04 13.42 10.71
N ALA A 593 -33.96 14.15 10.49
CA ALA A 593 -32.95 14.39 11.50
C ALA A 593 -33.41 15.50 12.45
N ASP A 594 -33.09 15.38 13.73
CA ASP A 594 -33.50 16.34 14.75
C ASP A 594 -32.61 17.60 14.76
N ALA A 595 -31.40 17.49 14.22
CA ALA A 595 -30.40 18.56 14.19
C ALA A 595 -29.45 18.39 13.00
N GLU A 596 -28.76 19.48 12.68
CA GLU A 596 -27.71 19.51 11.66
C GLU A 596 -26.49 18.67 12.04
N ASN A 597 -26.14 18.64 13.33
CA ASN A 597 -25.10 17.77 13.87
C ASN A 597 -25.71 16.46 14.37
N LEU A 598 -25.30 15.34 13.76
CA LEU A 598 -25.83 14.01 14.07
C LEU A 598 -24.75 13.12 14.67
N GLU A 599 -24.92 12.74 15.93
CA GLU A 599 -24.09 11.71 16.55
C GLU A 599 -24.44 10.32 16.01
N VAL A 600 -23.43 9.59 15.57
CA VAL A 600 -23.59 8.25 15.01
C VAL A 600 -22.38 7.38 15.31
N ARG A 601 -22.63 6.08 15.49
CA ARG A 601 -21.55 5.11 15.64
C ARG A 601 -20.83 4.94 14.30
N TYR A 602 -19.53 5.17 14.30
CA TYR A 602 -18.64 4.80 13.22
C TYR A 602 -17.91 3.50 13.54
N ALA A 603 -17.84 2.59 12.57
CA ALA A 603 -17.02 1.40 12.65
C ALA A 603 -16.52 1.00 11.24
N GLN A 604 -15.39 1.58 10.83
CA GLN A 604 -14.68 1.21 9.60
C GLN A 604 -15.48 1.43 8.30
N GLY A 605 -16.44 2.35 8.30
CA GLY A 605 -17.16 2.76 7.09
C GLY A 605 -16.25 3.48 6.09
N PRO A 606 -16.58 3.44 4.77
CA PRO A 606 -15.79 4.11 3.75
C PRO A 606 -15.81 5.63 3.92
N LEU A 607 -14.67 6.28 3.72
CA LEU A 607 -14.61 7.73 3.53
C LEU A 607 -14.92 8.01 2.06
N LEU A 608 -16.10 8.54 1.73
CA LEU A 608 -16.51 8.67 0.33
C LEU A 608 -16.09 10.04 -0.23
N VAL A 609 -15.53 10.02 -1.43
CA VAL A 609 -15.28 11.20 -2.26
C VAL A 609 -15.80 10.93 -3.68
N PRO A 610 -16.15 11.96 -4.47
CA PRO A 610 -16.55 11.80 -5.86
C PRO A 610 -15.55 10.95 -6.67
N ASP A 611 -16.08 10.09 -7.54
CA ASP A 611 -15.32 9.43 -8.60
C ASP A 611 -15.66 10.10 -9.95
N THR A 612 -14.91 9.77 -11.00
CA THR A 612 -15.03 10.42 -12.32
C THR A 612 -15.52 9.45 -13.40
N LYS A 613 -16.37 8.47 -13.02
CA LYS A 613 -16.93 7.51 -13.96
C LYS A 613 -17.94 8.19 -14.88
N PRO A 614 -17.73 8.22 -16.21
CA PRO A 614 -18.63 8.95 -17.12
C PRO A 614 -19.98 8.24 -17.31
N ASP A 615 -20.06 6.94 -16.98
CA ASP A 615 -21.24 6.09 -17.09
C ASP A 615 -22.14 6.11 -15.85
N LEU A 616 -21.77 6.86 -14.81
CA LEU A 616 -22.56 7.02 -13.59
C LEU A 616 -22.84 8.50 -13.32
N PRO A 617 -24.07 8.89 -12.94
CA PRO A 617 -24.35 10.25 -12.52
C PRO A 617 -23.57 10.61 -11.24
N ALA A 618 -23.37 11.90 -10.98
CA ALA A 618 -22.85 12.33 -9.69
C ALA A 618 -23.84 11.99 -8.57
N TYR A 619 -23.36 12.04 -7.32
CA TYR A 619 -24.19 11.83 -6.16
C TYR A 619 -24.36 13.12 -5.36
N GLU A 620 -25.43 13.17 -4.59
CA GLU A 620 -25.69 14.18 -3.58
C GLU A 620 -25.11 13.75 -2.24
N ALA A 621 -24.34 14.61 -1.59
CA ALA A 621 -23.81 14.39 -0.26
C ALA A 621 -24.78 14.94 0.79
N LEU A 622 -25.42 14.04 1.53
CA LEU A 622 -26.40 14.41 2.57
C LEU A 622 -25.74 14.71 3.92
N ALA A 623 -24.56 14.13 4.16
CA ALA A 623 -23.80 14.40 5.37
C ALA A 623 -22.30 14.18 5.15
N THR A 624 -21.47 14.96 5.85
CA THR A 624 -20.01 14.82 5.93
C THR A 624 -19.58 14.42 7.34
N PHE A 625 -18.39 13.84 7.47
CA PHE A 625 -17.78 13.63 8.78
C PHE A 625 -17.25 14.97 9.34
N ASN A 626 -17.76 15.39 10.50
CA ASN A 626 -17.30 16.58 11.22
C ASN A 626 -16.21 16.24 12.25
N THR A 627 -16.33 15.07 12.89
CA THR A 627 -15.29 14.51 13.77
C THR A 627 -14.76 13.18 13.23
N GLU A 628 -13.69 12.67 13.83
CA GLU A 628 -12.94 11.55 13.27
C GLU A 628 -12.61 10.41 14.23
N VAL A 629 -12.23 9.29 13.63
CA VAL A 629 -11.58 8.16 14.31
C VAL A 629 -10.27 7.83 13.60
N ALA A 630 -9.13 8.30 14.11
CA ALA A 630 -7.81 7.99 13.58
C ALA A 630 -7.05 7.04 14.54
N LYS A 631 -7.18 5.72 14.33
CA LYS A 631 -6.46 4.68 15.07
C LYS A 631 -5.78 3.71 14.10
N LYS A 632 -4.90 2.85 14.63
CA LYS A 632 -4.28 1.73 13.86
C LYS A 632 -3.48 2.19 12.64
N GLY A 633 -2.77 3.32 12.78
CA GLY A 633 -1.95 3.93 11.72
C GLY A 633 -2.68 4.91 10.81
N ALA A 634 -4.00 5.08 10.95
CA ALA A 634 -4.72 6.11 10.20
C ALA A 634 -4.24 7.51 10.59
N VAL A 635 -3.95 8.34 9.58
CA VAL A 635 -3.49 9.72 9.77
C VAL A 635 -4.64 10.62 10.26
N PRO A 636 -4.46 11.39 11.34
CA PRO A 636 -5.43 12.38 11.80
C PRO A 636 -5.74 13.45 10.73
N GLY A 637 -6.98 13.93 10.69
CA GLY A 637 -7.47 14.92 9.72
C GLY A 637 -7.98 14.33 8.40
N VAL A 638 -7.65 13.07 8.09
CA VAL A 638 -8.05 12.39 6.83
C VAL A 638 -9.55 12.10 6.75
N MET A 639 -10.24 11.96 7.90
CA MET A 639 -11.69 11.68 7.93
C MET A 639 -12.55 12.90 7.58
N CYS A 640 -12.22 14.02 8.20
CA CYS A 640 -13.11 15.16 8.26
C CYS A 640 -13.34 15.70 6.84
N GLY A 641 -14.56 16.17 6.57
CA GLY A 641 -14.97 16.67 5.26
C GLY A 641 -15.35 15.59 4.25
N THR A 642 -14.92 14.33 4.42
CA THR A 642 -15.35 13.24 3.52
C THR A 642 -16.84 12.93 3.69
N HIS A 643 -17.48 12.43 2.64
CA HIS A 643 -18.92 12.19 2.64
C HIS A 643 -19.26 10.91 3.43
N ALA A 644 -20.21 11.05 4.36
CA ALA A 644 -20.66 10.01 5.27
C ALA A 644 -21.99 9.40 4.84
N ILE A 645 -22.90 10.20 4.27
CA ILE A 645 -24.17 9.75 3.71
C ILE A 645 -24.31 10.35 2.33
N VAL A 646 -24.49 9.50 1.32
CA VAL A 646 -24.59 9.92 -0.09
C VAL A 646 -25.76 9.21 -0.76
N ARG A 647 -26.40 9.87 -1.73
CA ARG A 647 -27.44 9.24 -2.55
C ARG A 647 -27.34 9.62 -4.02
N SER A 648 -27.79 8.73 -4.90
CA SER A 648 -27.81 8.92 -6.35
C SER A 648 -28.81 7.96 -7.00
N ILE A 649 -28.92 8.04 -8.33
CA ILE A 649 -29.79 7.23 -9.17
C ILE A 649 -28.95 6.23 -9.98
N TYR A 650 -29.47 5.01 -10.16
CA TYR A 650 -28.87 4.00 -11.03
C TYR A 650 -29.95 3.32 -11.87
N GLY A 651 -29.97 3.62 -13.18
CA GLY A 651 -31.09 3.27 -14.04
C GLY A 651 -32.36 3.96 -13.54
N GLN A 652 -33.41 3.18 -13.25
CA GLN A 652 -34.68 3.69 -12.70
C GLN A 652 -34.74 3.62 -11.15
N GLY A 653 -33.73 3.03 -10.52
CA GLY A 653 -33.70 2.82 -9.07
C GLY A 653 -32.85 3.83 -8.32
N ARG A 654 -33.08 3.87 -7.00
CA ARG A 654 -32.42 4.80 -6.08
C ARG A 654 -31.41 4.11 -5.19
N VAL A 655 -30.26 4.75 -4.99
CA VAL A 655 -29.13 4.22 -4.23
C VAL A 655 -28.79 5.21 -3.12
N ILE A 656 -28.81 4.75 -1.87
CA ILE A 656 -28.31 5.53 -0.72
C ILE A 656 -27.27 4.72 0.05
N CYS A 657 -26.18 5.36 0.42
CA CYS A 657 -25.07 4.73 1.13
C CYS A 657 -24.81 5.47 2.44
N PHE A 658 -24.84 4.71 3.54
CA PHE A 658 -24.43 5.13 4.86
C PHE A 658 -23.04 4.56 5.13
N SER A 659 -22.03 5.41 5.23
CA SER A 659 -20.72 5.00 5.74
C SER A 659 -20.79 4.54 7.20
N PRO A 660 -21.38 5.32 8.14
CA PRO A 660 -21.48 4.92 9.54
C PRO A 660 -22.64 3.94 9.78
N HIS A 661 -22.92 3.65 11.05
CA HIS A 661 -23.91 2.68 11.49
C HIS A 661 -25.09 3.33 12.21
N PRO A 662 -26.03 3.98 11.49
CA PRO A 662 -27.24 4.53 12.12
C PRO A 662 -28.21 3.45 12.59
N GLU A 663 -28.07 2.20 12.13
CA GLU A 663 -28.96 1.07 12.43
C GLU A 663 -28.73 0.45 13.80
N VAL A 664 -27.62 0.76 14.48
CA VAL A 664 -27.30 0.14 15.79
C VAL A 664 -28.30 0.56 16.87
N PRO A 665 -28.46 -0.23 17.95
CA PRO A 665 -29.31 0.14 19.07
C PRO A 665 -28.91 1.48 19.66
N GLY A 666 -29.87 2.40 19.80
CA GLY A 666 -29.66 3.76 20.28
C GLY A 666 -29.03 4.71 19.25
N GLY A 667 -28.81 4.26 18.02
CA GLY A 667 -28.44 5.12 16.89
C GLY A 667 -29.65 5.86 16.31
N PRO A 668 -29.42 6.80 15.37
CA PRO A 668 -30.49 7.55 14.71
C PRO A 668 -31.24 6.69 13.68
N ASN A 669 -31.98 5.69 14.15
CA ASN A 669 -32.71 4.74 13.31
C ASN A 669 -33.76 5.42 12.41
N GLN A 670 -34.27 6.60 12.80
CA GLN A 670 -35.18 7.42 12.01
C GLN A 670 -34.55 7.91 10.70
N VAL A 671 -33.26 8.28 10.74
CA VAL A 671 -32.49 8.69 9.56
C VAL A 671 -32.33 7.53 8.59
N MET A 672 -32.04 6.34 9.13
CA MET A 672 -31.95 5.12 8.33
C MET A 672 -33.31 4.75 7.71
N ALA A 673 -34.40 4.80 8.48
CA ALA A 673 -35.74 4.49 7.99
C ALA A 673 -36.21 5.47 6.90
N ALA A 674 -35.88 6.76 7.03
CA ALA A 674 -36.17 7.76 6.01
C ALA A 674 -35.40 7.47 4.71
N GLY A 675 -34.10 7.16 4.80
CA GLY A 675 -33.29 6.76 3.66
C GLY A 675 -33.81 5.50 2.96
N ILE A 676 -34.26 4.49 3.71
CA ILE A 676 -34.86 3.27 3.15
C ILE A 676 -36.15 3.58 2.38
N ARG A 677 -37.02 4.44 2.91
CA ARG A 677 -38.26 4.85 2.21
C ARG A 677 -37.98 5.66 0.96
N TRP A 678 -36.96 6.52 0.99
CA TRP A 678 -36.54 7.25 -0.20
C TRP A 678 -36.04 6.29 -1.28
N ALA A 679 -35.20 5.31 -0.91
CA ALA A 679 -34.65 4.34 -1.85
C ALA A 679 -35.69 3.36 -2.43
N ALA A 680 -36.74 3.05 -1.68
CA ALA A 680 -37.79 2.11 -2.09
C ALA A 680 -38.77 2.65 -3.15
N GLN A 681 -38.66 3.92 -3.53
CA GLN A 681 -39.49 4.51 -4.56
C GLN A 681 -38.68 4.68 -5.85
N PRO A 682 -39.13 4.13 -7.00
CA PRO A 682 -38.46 4.36 -8.28
C PRO A 682 -38.60 5.82 -8.71
N ASP A 683 -37.63 6.34 -9.46
CA ASP A 683 -37.80 7.60 -10.15
C ASP A 683 -38.66 7.41 -11.40
N SER A 684 -39.67 8.28 -11.56
CA SER A 684 -40.46 8.32 -12.79
C SER A 684 -39.63 8.92 -13.91
N GLU A 685 -39.61 8.27 -15.08
CA GLU A 685 -39.00 8.82 -16.32
C GLU A 685 -39.47 10.24 -16.66
#